data_AF-A0A1I5VQ75-F1
#
_entry.id   AF-A0A1I5VQ75-F1
#
_cell.length_a   1.000
_cell.length_b   1.000
_cell.length_c   1.000
_cell.angle_alpha   90.00
_cell.angle_beta   90.00
_cell.angle_gamma   90.00
#
_symmetry.space_group_name_H-M   'P 1'
#
loop_
_entity.id
_entity.type
_entity.pdbx_description
1 polymer ?
#
loop_
_entity_poly.entity_id
_entity_poly.type
_entity_poly.pdbx_seq_one_letter_code
_entity_poly.pdbx_strand_id
1 'polypeptide(L)'
;MAKKLYSAFVQEGTEILLPILAEYIEKNMKAYYGKEWWQEILGLFYNRQPALPISGTDEELIDSLDFARCIKIMKWRWNEVFGDSFGEQSNKCRNYVHELLDVRNAKAHIGRKDIEQQDAERALDTMYRLCFYIDESKASKIKEVYKVVRNGGNEAFVIDGPSSIDVPTNVEVADIPKEQITSLKDLVGTEAVKKTTLTKKISLGGKEQAYPIYKIRLDYLFYNDQNDRVGTWIARYCAENGEDSLLSLDREEYNKIIENFVYESNPDAIKKTQKNILRYGQREPGVTLADGRVVDGNRRFTCLRRIDRDTTDEQYFETILIDVDVEADKKEIKKLELAIQHGEEKKVDYDLIDYAIGTYKDVELTHLLSIEEYASCAEESITEVQKRIDIARIIVEFMEYLKLPGRYYIAREYQVYSVIDEMLPVLSKISEVEKQQLKTIVFNNVLLQANKDQRKFIRDIKALVNSDSYKDYFADQQIINGLIHEKFDDLEINGKADLDDFVINNAILREKLRNSIDRFLQLSKERKELLKPIENVTKSVSLMADVDESTFDKMNSEEKEELLDGISRLSNVINEYGSKLGTDPNGQAILYKPYKVAISRVDRPIIICKAVTVDIESRRITIKLMALKENEYQADTCNVRLFMLDADNKRISDSLDVDVSTEIETEQSLILTRYKEDETVYLVLQVPEDSDDEAIRIIPVELD
;
A
#
# COMPACT_ATOMS: atom_id res chain seq x y z
N MET A 1 -34.15 34.26 -0.05
CA MET A 1 -34.89 33.02 0.30
C MET A 1 -33.94 32.11 1.06
N ALA A 2 -34.32 31.61 2.23
CA ALA A 2 -33.50 30.64 2.96
C ALA A 2 -33.42 29.35 2.12
N LYS A 3 -32.21 28.89 1.82
CA LYS A 3 -32.00 27.67 1.02
C LYS A 3 -32.56 26.47 1.79
N LYS A 4 -33.53 25.75 1.21
CA LYS A 4 -34.08 24.52 1.79
C LYS A 4 -32.94 23.49 1.91
N LEU A 5 -32.83 22.85 3.08
CA LEU A 5 -31.81 21.84 3.35
C LEU A 5 -32.01 20.61 2.45
N TYR A 6 -30.94 19.95 2.02
CA TYR A 6 -31.02 18.75 1.18
C TYR A 6 -31.71 17.59 1.90
N SER A 7 -31.57 17.53 3.23
CA SER A 7 -32.26 16.56 4.09
C SER A 7 -33.78 16.72 4.07
N ALA A 8 -34.28 17.93 3.79
CA ALA A 8 -35.71 18.21 3.64
C ALA A 8 -36.24 17.72 2.29
N PHE A 9 -35.45 17.77 1.21
CA PHE A 9 -35.84 17.19 -0.08
C PHE A 9 -35.86 15.66 -0.04
N VAL A 10 -34.89 15.03 0.63
CA VAL A 10 -34.91 13.57 0.86
C VAL A 10 -36.13 13.17 1.70
N GLN A 11 -36.51 14.01 2.67
CA GLN A 11 -37.72 13.82 3.46
C GLN A 11 -38.99 13.90 2.59
N GLU A 12 -39.06 14.87 1.68
CA GLU A 12 -40.17 15.00 0.73
C GLU A 12 -40.28 13.77 -0.20
N GLY A 13 -39.16 13.25 -0.72
CA GLY A 13 -39.14 11.99 -1.46
C GLY A 13 -39.61 10.78 -0.63
N THR A 14 -39.27 10.77 0.66
CA THR A 14 -39.69 9.73 1.61
C THR A 14 -41.21 9.77 1.85
N GLU A 15 -41.78 10.97 2.00
CA GLU A 15 -43.21 11.18 2.19
C GLU A 15 -44.03 10.77 0.96
N ILE A 16 -43.47 10.94 -0.24
CA ILE A 16 -44.10 10.48 -1.49
C ILE A 16 -44.05 8.95 -1.59
N LEU A 17 -42.91 8.33 -1.26
CA LEU A 17 -42.70 6.89 -1.45
C LEU A 17 -43.36 6.03 -0.35
N LEU A 18 -43.47 6.53 0.88
CA LEU A 18 -44.02 5.80 2.02
C LEU A 18 -45.39 5.15 1.74
N PRO A 19 -46.45 5.89 1.36
CA PRO A 19 -47.77 5.28 1.14
C PRO A 19 -47.75 4.25 0.01
N ILE A 20 -46.92 4.45 -1.02
CA ILE A 20 -46.76 3.54 -2.16
C ILE A 20 -46.16 2.20 -1.70
N LEU A 21 -45.13 2.27 -0.85
CA LEU A 21 -44.53 1.06 -0.27
C LEU A 21 -45.51 0.35 0.66
N ALA A 22 -46.24 1.09 1.49
CA ALA A 22 -47.14 0.52 2.46
C ALA A 22 -48.31 -0.22 1.79
N GLU A 23 -48.94 0.38 0.77
CA GLU A 23 -49.95 -0.25 -0.09
C GLU A 23 -49.41 -1.48 -0.82
N TYR A 24 -48.18 -1.39 -1.35
CA TYR A 24 -47.53 -2.52 -2.03
C TYR A 24 -47.23 -3.68 -1.06
N ILE A 25 -46.79 -3.38 0.15
CA ILE A 25 -46.56 -4.38 1.21
C ILE A 25 -47.87 -5.05 1.58
N GLU A 26 -48.93 -4.28 1.83
CA GLU A 26 -50.26 -4.80 2.16
C GLU A 26 -50.73 -5.82 1.13
N LYS A 27 -50.68 -5.42 -0.15
CA LYS A 27 -51.13 -6.25 -1.28
C LYS A 27 -50.37 -7.57 -1.36
N ASN A 28 -49.04 -7.53 -1.28
CA ASN A 28 -48.22 -8.75 -1.42
C ASN A 28 -48.27 -9.63 -0.16
N MET A 29 -48.27 -9.03 1.03
CA MET A 29 -48.37 -9.76 2.30
C MET A 29 -49.72 -10.45 2.44
N LYS A 30 -50.83 -9.80 2.05
CA LYS A 30 -52.16 -10.41 2.01
C LYS A 30 -52.26 -11.53 0.97
N ALA A 31 -51.65 -11.34 -0.20
CA ALA A 31 -51.62 -12.36 -1.24
C ALA A 31 -50.92 -13.65 -0.77
N TYR A 32 -49.86 -13.51 0.06
CA TYR A 32 -49.08 -14.64 0.54
C TYR A 32 -49.61 -15.25 1.85
N TYR A 33 -49.88 -14.43 2.87
CA TYR A 33 -50.25 -14.87 4.24
C TYR A 33 -51.76 -14.82 4.52
N GLY A 34 -52.58 -14.29 3.60
CA GLY A 34 -54.03 -14.20 3.78
C GLY A 34 -54.43 -13.33 4.97
N LYS A 35 -55.27 -13.86 5.86
CA LYS A 35 -55.78 -13.13 7.04
C LYS A 35 -54.73 -12.88 8.13
N GLU A 36 -53.64 -13.67 8.14
CA GLU A 36 -52.59 -13.58 9.15
C GLU A 36 -51.45 -12.61 8.76
N TRP A 37 -51.61 -11.88 7.64
CA TRP A 37 -50.56 -10.99 7.10
C TRP A 37 -50.03 -9.98 8.12
N TRP A 38 -50.90 -9.47 8.99
CA TRP A 38 -50.52 -8.50 10.02
C TRP A 38 -49.80 -9.15 11.22
N GLN A 39 -50.19 -10.37 11.61
CA GLN A 39 -49.50 -11.10 12.69
C GLN A 39 -48.03 -11.37 12.32
N GLU A 40 -47.75 -11.66 11.05
CA GLU A 40 -46.38 -11.80 10.55
C GLU A 40 -45.58 -10.48 10.66
N ILE A 41 -46.20 -9.34 10.37
CA ILE A 41 -45.56 -8.02 10.54
C ILE A 41 -45.31 -7.74 12.02
N LEU A 42 -46.26 -8.04 12.92
CA LEU A 42 -46.07 -7.90 14.37
C LEU A 42 -44.89 -8.76 14.87
N GLY A 43 -44.75 -9.99 14.37
CA GLY A 43 -43.64 -10.87 14.69
C GLY A 43 -42.27 -10.29 14.32
N LEU A 44 -42.16 -9.56 13.21
CA LEU A 44 -40.93 -8.89 12.77
C LEU A 44 -40.49 -7.75 13.71
N PHE A 45 -41.41 -7.16 14.48
CA PHE A 45 -41.18 -5.97 15.29
C PHE A 45 -41.55 -6.12 16.78
N TYR A 46 -41.75 -7.35 17.29
CA TYR A 46 -42.22 -7.64 18.64
C TYR A 46 -41.50 -6.86 19.77
N ASN A 47 -40.19 -6.61 19.64
CA ASN A 47 -39.37 -5.89 20.64
C ASN A 47 -38.97 -4.46 20.23
N ARG A 48 -39.62 -3.85 19.22
CA ARG A 48 -39.21 -2.55 18.66
C ARG A 48 -40.21 -1.45 19.02
N GLN A 49 -39.72 -0.36 19.61
CA GLN A 49 -40.52 0.83 19.91
C GLN A 49 -40.57 1.81 18.72
N PRO A 50 -41.67 2.55 18.50
CA PRO A 50 -42.97 2.43 19.20
C PRO A 50 -43.71 1.14 18.82
N ALA A 51 -44.51 0.54 19.70
CA ALA A 51 -45.24 -0.69 19.35
C ALA A 51 -46.22 -0.48 18.17
N LEU A 52 -46.34 -1.48 17.30
CA LEU A 52 -47.36 -1.51 16.24
C LEU A 52 -48.73 -1.92 16.83
N PRO A 53 -49.86 -1.44 16.27
CA PRO A 53 -51.19 -1.81 16.74
C PRO A 53 -51.44 -3.31 16.57
N ILE A 54 -52.00 -3.97 17.59
CA ILE A 54 -52.24 -5.42 17.58
C ILE A 54 -53.43 -5.80 16.67
N SER A 55 -54.39 -4.88 16.52
CA SER A 55 -55.57 -5.04 15.66
C SER A 55 -56.08 -3.67 15.20
N GLY A 56 -56.77 -3.64 14.07
CA GLY A 56 -57.37 -2.43 13.49
C GLY A 56 -57.98 -2.76 12.12
N THR A 57 -58.55 -1.76 11.48
CA THR A 57 -58.86 -1.81 10.04
C THR A 57 -57.56 -1.86 9.23
N ASP A 58 -57.60 -2.42 8.02
CA ASP A 58 -56.39 -2.51 7.18
C ASP A 58 -55.73 -1.14 6.95
N GLU A 59 -56.54 -0.08 6.82
CA GLU A 59 -56.09 1.31 6.68
C GLU A 59 -55.35 1.79 7.95
N GLU A 60 -55.90 1.58 9.14
CA GLU A 60 -55.24 1.91 10.42
C GLU A 60 -53.92 1.14 10.63
N LEU A 61 -53.86 -0.11 10.17
CA LEU A 61 -52.66 -0.93 10.28
C LEU A 61 -51.56 -0.42 9.34
N ILE A 62 -51.90 -0.09 8.10
CA ILE A 62 -50.96 0.43 7.10
C ILE A 62 -50.45 1.82 7.45
N ASP A 63 -51.32 2.71 7.94
CA ASP A 63 -50.94 4.04 8.39
C ASP A 63 -49.97 4.04 9.59
N SER A 64 -49.88 2.92 10.32
CA SER A 64 -48.93 2.74 11.42
C SER A 64 -47.50 2.41 10.98
N LEU A 65 -47.28 2.13 9.68
CA LEU A 65 -45.97 1.81 9.13
C LEU A 65 -45.20 3.09 8.77
N ASP A 66 -43.99 3.22 9.34
CA ASP A 66 -43.03 4.23 8.91
C ASP A 66 -42.14 3.72 7.76
N PHE A 67 -41.43 4.63 7.11
CA PHE A 67 -40.55 4.29 5.98
C PHE A 67 -39.48 3.26 6.34
N ALA A 68 -38.92 3.33 7.55
CA ALA A 68 -37.88 2.39 7.98
C ALA A 68 -38.45 0.97 8.18
N ARG A 69 -39.70 0.85 8.63
CA ARG A 69 -40.41 -0.43 8.74
C ARG A 69 -40.73 -0.99 7.36
N CYS A 70 -41.22 -0.18 6.43
CA CYS A 70 -41.51 -0.62 5.07
C CYS A 70 -40.27 -1.22 4.39
N ILE A 71 -39.13 -0.50 4.42
CA ILE A 71 -37.87 -0.98 3.84
C ILE A 71 -37.37 -2.26 4.53
N LYS A 72 -37.52 -2.39 5.85
CA LYS A 72 -37.14 -3.59 6.60
C LYS A 72 -38.02 -4.80 6.26
N ILE A 73 -39.34 -4.61 6.16
CA ILE A 73 -40.27 -5.67 5.77
C ILE A 73 -39.89 -6.20 4.38
N MET A 74 -39.71 -5.29 3.41
CA MET A 74 -39.29 -5.67 2.06
C MET A 74 -37.96 -6.43 2.08
N LYS A 75 -36.95 -5.97 2.84
CA LYS A 75 -35.66 -6.64 2.95
C LYS A 75 -35.77 -8.04 3.57
N TRP A 76 -36.50 -8.18 4.68
CA TRP A 76 -36.57 -9.43 5.44
C TRP A 76 -37.45 -10.48 4.78
N ARG A 77 -38.51 -10.06 4.10
CA ARG A 77 -39.42 -10.95 3.37
C ARG A 77 -39.18 -10.95 1.86
N TRP A 78 -37.99 -10.51 1.42
CA TRP A 78 -37.70 -10.38 -0.01
C TRP A 78 -37.91 -11.69 -0.77
N ASN A 79 -37.20 -12.74 -0.39
CA ASN A 79 -37.25 -14.02 -1.12
C ASN A 79 -38.62 -14.70 -1.03
N GLU A 80 -39.36 -14.49 0.07
CA GLU A 80 -40.63 -15.18 0.35
C GLU A 80 -41.84 -14.49 -0.27
N VAL A 81 -41.90 -13.16 -0.19
CA VAL A 81 -43.10 -12.36 -0.52
C VAL A 81 -42.91 -11.49 -1.75
N PHE A 82 -41.71 -10.95 -1.97
CA PHE A 82 -41.45 -9.94 -3.01
C PHE A 82 -40.57 -10.45 -4.16
N GLY A 83 -40.06 -11.67 -4.06
CA GLY A 83 -39.02 -12.23 -4.93
C GLY A 83 -39.46 -12.29 -6.38
N ASP A 84 -40.73 -12.61 -6.60
CA ASP A 84 -41.31 -12.75 -7.94
C ASP A 84 -42.09 -11.50 -8.37
N SER A 85 -42.39 -10.58 -7.45
CA SER A 85 -43.26 -9.42 -7.69
C SER A 85 -42.67 -8.36 -8.64
N PHE A 86 -41.40 -8.50 -9.01
CA PHE A 86 -40.66 -7.62 -9.92
C PHE A 86 -40.10 -8.34 -11.18
N GLY A 87 -40.46 -9.61 -11.39
CA GLY A 87 -39.97 -10.42 -12.52
C GLY A 87 -38.44 -10.41 -12.65
N GLU A 88 -37.93 -10.26 -13.87
CA GLU A 88 -36.49 -10.23 -14.17
C GLU A 88 -35.72 -9.09 -13.45
N GLN A 89 -36.44 -8.07 -12.94
CA GLN A 89 -35.83 -6.92 -12.26
C GLN A 89 -35.74 -7.09 -10.74
N SER A 90 -36.16 -8.24 -10.19
CA SER A 90 -36.17 -8.52 -8.75
C SER A 90 -34.82 -8.26 -8.06
N ASN A 91 -33.71 -8.74 -8.64
CA ASN A 91 -32.38 -8.49 -8.07
C ASN A 91 -32.02 -6.99 -8.05
N LYS A 92 -32.48 -6.19 -9.03
CA LYS A 92 -32.23 -4.75 -9.06
C LYS A 92 -33.06 -4.03 -8.00
N CYS A 93 -34.35 -4.36 -7.89
CA CYS A 93 -35.23 -3.79 -6.87
C CYS A 93 -34.75 -4.12 -5.45
N ARG A 94 -34.24 -5.35 -5.25
CA ARG A 94 -33.62 -5.77 -4.00
C ARG A 94 -32.45 -4.86 -3.62
N ASN A 95 -31.58 -4.58 -4.57
CA ASN A 95 -30.43 -3.70 -4.37
C ASN A 95 -30.87 -2.27 -4.01
N TYR A 96 -31.92 -1.73 -4.63
CA TYR A 96 -32.46 -0.42 -4.25
C TYR A 96 -33.00 -0.41 -2.82
N VAL A 97 -33.66 -1.47 -2.36
CA VAL A 97 -34.12 -1.59 -0.97
C VAL A 97 -32.95 -1.66 0.01
N HIS A 98 -31.88 -2.38 -0.32
CA HIS A 98 -30.65 -2.39 0.48
C HIS A 98 -30.03 -0.99 0.58
N GLU A 99 -29.93 -0.29 -0.54
CA GLU A 99 -29.36 1.04 -0.59
C GLU A 99 -30.18 2.08 0.19
N LEU A 100 -31.52 2.03 0.11
CA LEU A 100 -32.38 2.92 0.89
C LEU A 100 -32.25 2.69 2.40
N LEU A 101 -31.98 1.46 2.83
CA LEU A 101 -31.70 1.16 4.23
C LEU A 101 -30.39 1.83 4.69
N ASP A 102 -29.36 1.82 3.85
CA ASP A 102 -28.06 2.43 4.14
C ASP A 102 -28.16 3.96 4.17
N VAL A 103 -28.85 4.57 3.20
CA VAL A 103 -29.17 6.02 3.18
C VAL A 103 -29.92 6.43 4.46
N ARG A 104 -30.91 5.65 4.89
CA ARG A 104 -31.66 5.92 6.12
C ARG A 104 -30.76 5.82 7.36
N ASN A 105 -29.88 4.83 7.41
CA ASN A 105 -28.96 4.66 8.54
C ASN A 105 -27.95 5.81 8.60
N ALA A 106 -27.43 6.25 7.45
CA ALA A 106 -26.56 7.43 7.35
C ALA A 106 -27.26 8.69 7.87
N LYS A 107 -28.52 8.96 7.46
CA LYS A 107 -29.33 10.09 7.98
C LYS A 107 -29.49 10.05 9.50
N ALA A 108 -29.59 8.87 10.11
CA ALA A 108 -29.69 8.73 11.57
C ALA A 108 -28.36 9.03 12.32
N HIS A 109 -27.21 8.93 11.65
CA HIS A 109 -25.88 9.19 12.23
C HIS A 109 -25.37 10.63 12.06
N ILE A 110 -25.88 11.39 11.08
CA ILE A 110 -25.39 12.74 10.72
C ILE A 110 -25.74 13.84 11.76
N GLY A 111 -26.68 13.60 12.69
CA GLY A 111 -27.00 14.53 13.77
C GLY A 111 -27.64 15.84 13.29
N ARG A 112 -27.03 17.00 13.58
CA ARG A 112 -27.52 18.35 13.19
C ARG A 112 -26.95 18.89 11.88
N LYS A 113 -26.02 18.18 11.21
CA LYS A 113 -25.47 18.59 9.91
C LYS A 113 -26.46 18.23 8.79
N ASP A 114 -26.48 19.00 7.71
CA ASP A 114 -27.27 18.65 6.53
C ASP A 114 -26.58 17.53 5.74
N ILE A 115 -27.33 16.82 4.91
CA ILE A 115 -26.80 15.84 3.95
C ILE A 115 -26.16 16.57 2.76
N GLU A 116 -25.11 16.00 2.18
CA GLU A 116 -24.50 16.57 0.97
C GLU A 116 -25.43 16.42 -0.24
N GLN A 117 -25.26 17.29 -1.23
CA GLN A 117 -26.11 17.29 -2.43
C GLN A 117 -26.04 15.94 -3.17
N GLN A 118 -24.84 15.37 -3.33
CA GLN A 118 -24.66 14.11 -4.04
C GLN A 118 -25.37 12.94 -3.35
N ASP A 119 -25.31 12.89 -2.01
CA ASP A 119 -25.99 11.87 -1.22
C ASP A 119 -27.52 12.05 -1.27
N ALA A 120 -28.02 13.29 -1.29
CA ALA A 120 -29.44 13.56 -1.50
C ALA A 120 -29.91 13.18 -2.90
N GLU A 121 -29.11 13.46 -3.94
CA GLU A 121 -29.38 13.03 -5.31
C GLU A 121 -29.43 11.50 -5.41
N ARG A 122 -28.48 10.80 -4.77
CA ARG A 122 -28.43 9.34 -4.75
C ARG A 122 -29.65 8.74 -4.06
N ALA A 123 -30.01 9.28 -2.89
CA ALA A 123 -31.21 8.87 -2.16
C ALA A 123 -32.48 9.01 -3.01
N LEU A 124 -32.67 10.17 -3.65
CA LEU A 124 -33.86 10.46 -4.47
C LEU A 124 -33.89 9.66 -5.78
N ASP A 125 -32.75 9.42 -6.44
CA ASP A 125 -32.67 8.55 -7.62
C ASP A 125 -33.05 7.10 -7.27
N THR A 126 -32.59 6.60 -6.12
CA THR A 126 -32.92 5.25 -5.66
C THR A 126 -34.39 5.14 -5.26
N MET A 127 -34.96 6.15 -4.60
CA MET A 127 -36.41 6.22 -4.32
C MET A 127 -37.23 6.25 -5.61
N TYR A 128 -36.83 7.07 -6.59
CA TYR A 128 -37.49 7.17 -7.89
C TYR A 128 -37.48 5.82 -8.62
N ARG A 129 -36.33 5.15 -8.69
CA ARG A 129 -36.18 3.86 -9.37
C ARG A 129 -37.04 2.79 -8.74
N LEU A 130 -37.04 2.67 -7.41
CA LEU A 130 -37.88 1.70 -6.72
C LEU A 130 -39.36 2.01 -6.94
N CYS A 131 -39.75 3.28 -6.82
CA CYS A 131 -41.11 3.73 -7.08
C CYS A 131 -41.54 3.41 -8.51
N PHE A 132 -40.67 3.62 -9.50
CA PHE A 132 -40.98 3.37 -10.91
C PHE A 132 -41.37 1.92 -11.18
N TYR A 133 -40.76 0.96 -10.49
CA TYR A 133 -41.12 -0.46 -10.62
C TYR A 133 -42.40 -0.86 -9.86
N ILE A 134 -42.86 -0.04 -8.92
CA ILE A 134 -44.07 -0.30 -8.13
C ILE A 134 -45.27 0.44 -8.73
N ASP A 135 -45.11 1.73 -8.96
CA ASP A 135 -46.09 2.67 -9.51
C ASP A 135 -45.37 3.73 -10.36
N GLU A 136 -45.28 3.46 -11.66
CA GLU A 136 -44.67 4.35 -12.66
C GLU A 136 -45.31 5.75 -12.66
N SER A 137 -46.63 5.83 -12.43
CA SER A 137 -47.36 7.10 -12.49
C SER A 137 -46.99 8.03 -11.33
N LYS A 138 -46.83 7.48 -10.12
CA LYS A 138 -46.49 8.25 -8.91
C LYS A 138 -44.99 8.56 -8.81
N ALA A 139 -44.13 7.82 -9.51
CA ALA A 139 -42.68 8.02 -9.50
C ALA A 139 -42.24 9.41 -10.02
N SER A 140 -43.03 10.02 -10.92
CA SER A 140 -42.75 11.34 -11.49
C SER A 140 -42.61 12.44 -10.43
N LYS A 141 -43.35 12.36 -9.32
CA LYS A 141 -43.23 13.35 -8.23
C LYS A 141 -41.86 13.32 -7.55
N ILE A 142 -41.31 12.12 -7.33
CA ILE A 142 -39.95 11.96 -6.77
C ILE A 142 -38.90 12.47 -7.77
N LYS A 143 -39.17 12.28 -9.08
CA LYS A 143 -38.30 12.78 -10.14
C LYS A 143 -38.23 14.31 -10.15
N GLU A 144 -39.33 15.02 -9.89
CA GLU A 144 -39.31 16.49 -9.77
C GLU A 144 -38.49 16.96 -8.56
N VAL A 145 -38.67 16.34 -7.40
CA VAL A 145 -37.85 16.63 -6.20
C VAL A 145 -36.36 16.38 -6.49
N TYR A 146 -36.03 15.29 -7.18
CA TYR A 146 -34.68 14.99 -7.65
C TYR A 146 -34.11 16.09 -8.56
N LYS A 147 -34.89 16.60 -9.54
CA LYS A 147 -34.44 17.69 -10.42
C LYS A 147 -34.13 18.97 -9.65
N VAL A 148 -34.94 19.31 -8.64
CA VAL A 148 -34.70 20.50 -7.80
C VAL A 148 -33.39 20.36 -7.01
N VAL A 149 -33.14 19.20 -6.40
CA VAL A 149 -31.89 18.93 -5.68
C VAL A 149 -30.68 18.99 -6.62
N ARG A 150 -30.81 18.40 -7.81
CA ARG A 150 -29.77 18.42 -8.84
C ARG A 150 -29.41 19.82 -9.33
N ASN A 151 -30.38 20.73 -9.34
CA ASN A 151 -30.18 22.15 -9.65
C ASN A 151 -29.71 22.97 -8.44
N GLY A 152 -29.16 22.32 -7.41
CA GLY A 152 -28.62 22.98 -6.22
C GLY A 152 -29.68 23.47 -5.24
N GLY A 153 -30.91 22.94 -5.30
CA GLY A 153 -32.02 23.32 -4.41
C GLY A 153 -32.82 24.55 -4.86
N ASN A 154 -32.64 25.00 -6.11
CA ASN A 154 -33.38 26.13 -6.68
C ASN A 154 -34.67 25.65 -7.38
N GLU A 155 -35.82 25.91 -6.74
CA GLU A 155 -37.15 25.57 -7.27
C GLU A 155 -37.51 26.34 -8.56
N ALA A 156 -36.86 27.48 -8.84
CA ALA A 156 -37.15 28.33 -10.00
C ALA A 156 -36.65 27.80 -11.37
N PHE A 157 -36.00 26.63 -11.41
CA PHE A 157 -35.40 26.06 -12.63
C PHE A 157 -35.87 24.63 -12.93
N VAL A 158 -37.13 24.30 -12.61
CA VAL A 158 -37.74 23.05 -13.08
C VAL A 158 -38.36 23.29 -14.47
N ILE A 159 -37.65 22.86 -15.52
CA ILE A 159 -38.17 22.88 -16.89
C ILE A 159 -38.69 21.47 -17.20
N ASP A 160 -40.02 21.33 -17.33
CA ASP A 160 -40.67 20.18 -17.95
C ASP A 160 -40.83 20.44 -19.45
N GLY A 161 -40.37 19.51 -20.30
CA GLY A 161 -40.44 19.66 -21.77
C GLY A 161 -41.83 19.35 -22.35
N PRO A 162 -41.94 19.13 -23.67
CA PRO A 162 -41.33 19.82 -24.80
C PRO A 162 -42.31 20.87 -25.36
N SER A 163 -41.86 22.11 -25.59
CA SER A 163 -42.66 23.10 -26.32
C SER A 163 -41.99 23.46 -27.63
N SER A 164 -42.71 23.13 -28.71
CA SER A 164 -42.45 23.50 -30.09
C SER A 164 -42.96 24.91 -30.38
N ILE A 165 -42.12 25.71 -31.07
CA ILE A 165 -42.42 26.85 -31.98
C ILE A 165 -42.82 28.16 -31.24
N ASP A 166 -42.14 29.30 -31.39
CA ASP A 166 -41.92 30.07 -32.64
C ASP A 166 -40.53 30.73 -32.79
N VAL A 167 -40.14 30.83 -34.05
CA VAL A 167 -38.93 31.42 -34.64
C VAL A 167 -38.98 32.95 -34.66
N PRO A 168 -37.84 33.64 -34.60
CA PRO A 168 -37.59 34.71 -35.58
C PRO A 168 -36.46 34.33 -36.53
N THR A 169 -36.78 34.50 -37.80
CA THR A 169 -36.03 34.08 -38.97
C THR A 169 -34.82 34.99 -39.19
N ASN A 170 -33.75 34.38 -39.72
CA ASN A 170 -32.67 34.94 -40.51
C ASN A 170 -31.70 35.94 -39.85
N VAL A 171 -30.47 35.47 -39.68
CA VAL A 171 -29.32 36.12 -40.31
C VAL A 171 -28.67 35.09 -41.22
N GLU A 172 -28.79 35.29 -42.54
CA GLU A 172 -27.84 34.70 -43.49
C GLU A 172 -26.47 35.29 -43.16
N VAL A 173 -25.53 34.46 -42.72
CA VAL A 173 -24.12 34.82 -42.72
C VAL A 173 -23.52 34.16 -43.94
N ALA A 174 -23.17 35.02 -44.90
CA ALA A 174 -22.40 34.70 -46.09
C ALA A 174 -21.13 33.90 -45.72
N ASP A 175 -20.72 33.05 -46.66
CA ASP A 175 -19.45 32.31 -46.69
C ASP A 175 -18.34 33.04 -45.93
N ILE A 176 -18.01 32.55 -44.73
CA ILE A 176 -16.77 32.93 -44.08
C ILE A 176 -15.67 32.13 -44.79
N PRO A 177 -14.71 32.78 -45.46
CA PRO A 177 -13.65 32.08 -46.16
C PRO A 177 -12.88 31.19 -45.18
N LYS A 178 -12.65 29.94 -45.57
CA LYS A 178 -11.98 28.89 -44.80
C LYS A 178 -10.50 29.18 -44.44
N GLU A 179 -10.04 30.43 -44.55
CA GLU A 179 -8.61 30.77 -44.54
C GLU A 179 -8.21 31.95 -43.62
N GLN A 180 -9.08 32.44 -42.73
CA GLN A 180 -8.66 33.53 -41.81
C GLN A 180 -9.39 33.55 -40.46
N ILE A 181 -9.48 32.41 -39.78
CA ILE A 181 -9.91 32.35 -38.37
C ILE A 181 -8.80 31.70 -37.56
N THR A 182 -8.11 32.52 -36.76
CA THR A 182 -7.03 32.08 -35.87
C THR A 182 -7.52 31.62 -34.49
N SER A 183 -8.74 31.98 -34.08
CA SER A 183 -9.26 31.70 -32.73
C SER A 183 -10.76 31.38 -32.70
N LEU A 184 -11.14 30.35 -31.95
CA LEU A 184 -12.54 29.98 -31.67
C LEU A 184 -13.31 31.10 -30.95
N LYS A 185 -12.61 32.03 -30.30
CA LYS A 185 -13.24 33.20 -29.68
C LYS A 185 -13.88 34.13 -30.70
N ASP A 186 -13.26 34.25 -31.87
CA ASP A 186 -13.76 35.11 -32.95
C ASP A 186 -15.03 34.54 -33.58
N LEU A 187 -15.29 33.24 -33.35
CA LEU A 187 -16.47 32.53 -33.82
C LEU A 187 -17.64 32.54 -32.81
N VAL A 188 -17.48 33.14 -31.63
CA VAL A 188 -18.53 33.14 -30.61
C VAL A 188 -19.79 33.85 -31.12
N GLY A 189 -20.91 33.14 -31.10
CA GLY A 189 -22.21 33.63 -31.60
C GLY A 189 -22.52 33.17 -33.02
N THR A 190 -21.62 32.45 -33.69
CA THR A 190 -21.88 31.75 -34.96
C THR A 190 -22.43 30.34 -34.72
N GLU A 191 -22.82 29.65 -35.80
CA GLU A 191 -23.19 28.23 -35.74
C GLU A 191 -22.02 27.33 -35.28
N ALA A 192 -20.77 27.77 -35.45
CA ALA A 192 -19.59 27.01 -35.02
C ALA A 192 -19.36 27.06 -33.51
N VAL A 193 -19.62 28.19 -32.86
CA VAL A 193 -19.43 28.39 -31.41
C VAL A 193 -20.64 29.09 -30.81
N LYS A 194 -21.54 28.30 -30.24
CA LYS A 194 -22.78 28.77 -29.62
C LYS A 194 -22.59 29.01 -28.13
N LYS A 195 -22.84 30.24 -27.66
CA LYS A 195 -22.77 30.56 -26.23
C LYS A 195 -23.95 29.92 -25.49
N THR A 196 -23.68 29.26 -24.37
CA THR A 196 -24.74 28.73 -23.50
C THR A 196 -25.05 29.70 -22.35
N THR A 197 -26.14 29.43 -21.62
CA THR A 197 -26.47 30.15 -20.38
C THR A 197 -25.73 29.62 -19.17
N LEU A 198 -24.97 28.53 -19.32
CA LEU A 198 -24.31 27.83 -18.24
C LEU A 198 -22.89 28.37 -18.00
N THR A 199 -22.45 28.28 -16.74
CA THR A 199 -21.07 28.59 -16.34
C THR A 199 -20.55 27.46 -15.45
N LYS A 200 -19.24 27.22 -15.48
CA LYS A 200 -18.55 26.31 -14.55
C LYS A 200 -17.45 27.06 -13.84
N LYS A 201 -17.34 26.84 -12.53
CA LYS A 201 -16.20 27.33 -11.76
C LYS A 201 -15.02 26.41 -11.98
N ILE A 202 -13.87 26.98 -12.29
CA ILE A 202 -12.60 26.27 -12.34
C ILE A 202 -11.65 26.98 -11.38
N SER A 203 -10.93 26.21 -10.55
CA SER A 203 -9.82 26.71 -9.76
C SER A 203 -8.55 26.65 -10.61
N LEU A 204 -8.04 27.81 -11.03
CA LEU A 204 -6.78 27.92 -11.77
C LEU A 204 -5.76 28.68 -10.92
N GLY A 205 -4.62 28.04 -10.62
CA GLY A 205 -3.58 28.65 -9.78
C GLY A 205 -4.08 29.05 -8.38
N GLY A 206 -5.00 28.27 -7.80
CA GLY A 206 -5.59 28.54 -6.48
C GLY A 206 -6.65 29.65 -6.45
N LYS A 207 -7.05 30.19 -7.61
CA LYS A 207 -8.14 31.17 -7.73
C LYS A 207 -9.34 30.54 -8.42
N GLU A 208 -10.48 30.53 -7.74
CA GLU A 208 -11.75 30.12 -8.35
C GLU A 208 -12.29 31.24 -9.26
N GLN A 209 -12.50 30.92 -10.53
CA GLN A 209 -13.17 31.81 -11.49
C GLN A 209 -14.27 31.05 -12.23
N ALA A 210 -15.42 31.73 -12.41
CA ALA A 210 -16.53 31.20 -13.19
C ALA A 210 -16.31 31.49 -14.69
N TYR A 211 -16.27 30.44 -15.50
CA TYR A 211 -16.11 30.51 -16.94
C TYR A 211 -17.41 30.16 -17.66
N PRO A 212 -17.77 30.88 -18.74
CA PRO A 212 -18.91 30.53 -19.58
C PRO A 212 -18.67 29.23 -20.36
N ILE A 213 -19.73 28.45 -20.53
CA ILE A 213 -19.71 27.22 -21.33
C ILE A 213 -20.21 27.54 -22.75
N TYR A 214 -19.52 26.99 -23.74
CA TYR A 214 -19.83 27.09 -25.16
C TYR A 214 -20.14 25.71 -25.74
N LYS A 215 -20.99 25.67 -26.77
CA LYS A 215 -21.20 24.50 -27.64
C LYS A 215 -20.39 24.72 -28.90
N ILE A 216 -19.39 23.87 -29.14
CA ILE A 216 -18.48 23.99 -30.27
C ILE A 216 -18.69 22.79 -31.19
N ARG A 217 -18.81 23.05 -32.50
CA ARG A 217 -18.91 21.97 -33.48
C ARG A 217 -17.65 21.11 -33.49
N LEU A 218 -17.81 19.80 -33.68
CA LEU A 218 -16.73 18.83 -33.52
C LEU A 218 -15.59 18.97 -34.54
N ASP A 219 -15.87 19.51 -35.73
CA ASP A 219 -14.91 19.74 -36.83
C ASP A 219 -13.93 20.89 -36.56
N TYR A 220 -14.25 21.76 -35.60
CA TYR A 220 -13.36 22.84 -35.14
C TYR A 220 -12.41 22.40 -34.01
N LEU A 221 -12.54 21.16 -33.54
CA LEU A 221 -11.81 20.65 -32.38
C LEU A 221 -10.81 19.57 -32.78
N PHE A 222 -9.71 19.49 -32.04
CA PHE A 222 -8.74 18.41 -32.19
C PHE A 222 -8.14 17.97 -30.84
N TYR A 223 -7.69 16.72 -30.77
CA TYR A 223 -7.12 16.15 -29.55
C TYR A 223 -5.78 16.80 -29.19
N ASN A 224 -5.53 16.98 -27.89
CA ASN A 224 -4.19 17.27 -27.38
C ASN A 224 -3.32 16.00 -27.40
N ASP A 225 -2.34 15.95 -28.30
CA ASP A 225 -1.29 14.92 -28.40
C ASP A 225 -0.36 14.90 -27.18
N GLN A 226 -0.24 16.03 -26.47
CA GLN A 226 0.61 16.15 -25.29
C GLN A 226 -0.06 15.62 -24.02
N ASN A 227 -1.29 15.10 -24.11
CA ASN A 227 -1.96 14.49 -22.97
C ASN A 227 -1.30 13.16 -22.62
N ASP A 228 -0.86 13.03 -21.37
CA ASP A 228 -0.08 11.89 -20.92
C ASP A 228 -0.86 10.54 -21.09
N ARG A 229 -2.21 10.55 -21.15
CA ARG A 229 -3.06 9.35 -21.32
C ARG A 229 -2.90 8.62 -22.65
N VAL A 230 -2.45 9.31 -23.68
CA VAL A 230 -2.26 8.75 -25.03
C VAL A 230 -0.79 8.74 -25.45
N GLY A 231 0.11 9.32 -24.65
CA GLY A 231 1.53 9.44 -25.00
C GLY A 231 2.20 8.10 -25.31
N THR A 232 1.88 7.06 -24.57
CA THR A 232 2.40 5.71 -24.79
C THR A 232 1.87 5.06 -26.07
N TRP A 233 0.63 5.36 -26.45
CA TRP A 233 0.03 4.91 -27.72
C TRP A 233 0.60 5.67 -28.92
N ILE A 234 0.80 6.98 -28.76
CA ILE A 234 1.47 7.83 -29.74
C ILE A 234 2.90 7.34 -29.97
N ALA A 235 3.65 7.07 -28.90
CA ALA A 235 5.02 6.54 -29.00
C ALA A 235 5.05 5.18 -29.72
N ARG A 236 4.09 4.29 -29.44
CA ARG A 236 3.93 3.02 -30.15
C ARG A 236 3.66 3.24 -31.64
N TYR A 237 2.71 4.12 -31.96
CA TYR A 237 2.36 4.43 -33.34
C TYR A 237 3.54 5.02 -34.13
N CYS A 238 4.26 5.97 -33.54
CA CYS A 238 5.48 6.55 -34.13
C CYS A 238 6.58 5.50 -34.31
N ALA A 239 6.75 4.56 -33.38
CA ALA A 239 7.71 3.47 -33.54
C ALA A 239 7.36 2.51 -34.69
N GLU A 240 6.05 2.29 -34.93
CA GLU A 240 5.55 1.41 -36.00
C GLU A 240 5.47 2.12 -37.37
N ASN A 241 5.29 3.45 -37.40
CA ASN A 241 4.98 4.22 -38.62
C ASN A 241 5.97 5.36 -38.95
N GLY A 242 6.98 5.61 -38.11
CA GLY A 242 7.95 6.71 -38.22
C GLY A 242 7.67 7.90 -37.29
N GLU A 243 8.71 8.60 -36.83
CA GLU A 243 8.60 9.67 -35.81
C GLU A 243 7.71 10.84 -36.26
N ASP A 244 7.81 11.26 -37.53
CA ASP A 244 7.03 12.39 -38.07
C ASP A 244 5.64 12.01 -38.58
N SER A 245 5.21 10.75 -38.41
CA SER A 245 3.99 10.22 -39.03
C SER A 245 2.71 10.96 -38.63
N LEU A 246 2.66 11.54 -37.43
CA LEU A 246 1.50 12.31 -36.96
C LEU A 246 1.54 13.78 -37.40
N LEU A 247 2.73 14.36 -37.61
CA LEU A 247 2.89 15.79 -37.95
C LEU A 247 2.47 16.11 -39.38
N SER A 248 2.51 15.11 -40.26
CA SER A 248 2.13 15.24 -41.67
C SER A 248 0.64 15.03 -41.97
N LEU A 249 -0.15 14.66 -40.96
CA LEU A 249 -1.57 14.31 -41.15
C LEU A 249 -2.46 15.55 -41.19
N ASP A 250 -3.56 15.45 -41.95
CA ASP A 250 -4.62 16.42 -41.81
C ASP A 250 -5.35 16.26 -40.45
N ARG A 251 -6.13 17.28 -40.07
CA ARG A 251 -6.79 17.32 -38.76
C ARG A 251 -7.76 16.14 -38.53
N GLU A 252 -8.45 15.69 -39.56
CA GLU A 252 -9.44 14.62 -39.43
C GLU A 252 -8.75 13.25 -39.36
N GLU A 253 -7.71 13.03 -40.15
CA GLU A 253 -6.85 11.85 -40.08
C GLU A 253 -6.17 11.75 -38.71
N TYR A 254 -5.57 12.85 -38.24
CA TYR A 254 -4.99 12.96 -36.90
C TYR A 254 -6.03 12.61 -35.82
N ASN A 255 -7.21 13.24 -35.87
CA ASN A 255 -8.26 12.99 -34.89
C ASN A 255 -8.72 11.53 -34.89
N LYS A 256 -8.83 10.90 -36.06
CA LYS A 256 -9.23 9.50 -36.18
C LYS A 256 -8.22 8.54 -35.52
N ILE A 257 -6.92 8.84 -35.63
CA ILE A 257 -5.87 8.04 -35.00
C ILE A 257 -5.89 8.21 -33.48
N ILE A 258 -5.88 9.46 -32.99
CA ILE A 258 -5.89 9.70 -31.54
C ILE A 258 -7.19 9.21 -30.89
N GLU A 259 -8.32 9.33 -31.59
CA GLU A 259 -9.59 8.76 -31.14
C GLU A 259 -9.51 7.24 -30.92
N ASN A 260 -8.85 6.51 -31.82
CA ASN A 260 -8.64 5.08 -31.66
C ASN A 260 -7.80 4.78 -30.42
N PHE A 261 -6.73 5.54 -30.16
CA PHE A 261 -5.92 5.36 -28.95
C PHE A 261 -6.74 5.59 -27.67
N VAL A 262 -7.54 6.66 -27.64
CA VAL A 262 -8.45 6.94 -26.52
C VAL A 262 -9.46 5.80 -26.35
N TYR A 263 -9.97 5.23 -27.44
CA TYR A 263 -10.88 4.09 -27.39
C TYR A 263 -10.23 2.82 -26.84
N GLU A 264 -9.08 2.43 -27.39
CA GLU A 264 -8.36 1.21 -27.01
C GLU A 264 -7.83 1.26 -25.59
N SER A 265 -7.55 2.46 -25.06
CA SER A 265 -7.12 2.64 -23.68
C SER A 265 -8.14 2.11 -22.66
N ASN A 266 -9.45 2.29 -22.90
CA ASN A 266 -10.51 1.82 -22.03
C ASN A 266 -11.88 1.72 -22.75
N PRO A 267 -12.11 0.67 -23.56
CA PRO A 267 -13.31 0.53 -24.38
C PRO A 267 -14.62 0.52 -23.56
N ASP A 268 -14.59 -0.07 -22.37
CA ASP A 268 -15.78 -0.18 -21.51
C ASP A 268 -16.19 1.18 -20.92
N ALA A 269 -15.22 2.00 -20.50
CA ALA A 269 -15.48 3.35 -20.06
C ALA A 269 -16.00 4.23 -21.20
N ILE A 270 -15.49 4.08 -22.43
CA ILE A 270 -16.05 4.75 -23.62
C ILE A 270 -17.50 4.33 -23.82
N LYS A 271 -17.79 3.03 -23.92
CA LYS A 271 -19.16 2.53 -24.15
C LYS A 271 -20.14 3.01 -23.08
N LYS A 272 -19.72 3.01 -21.81
CA LYS A 272 -20.52 3.53 -20.70
C LYS A 272 -20.77 5.04 -20.84
N THR A 273 -19.74 5.81 -21.18
CA THR A 273 -19.86 7.26 -21.38
C THR A 273 -20.73 7.59 -22.59
N GLN A 274 -20.57 6.88 -23.71
CA GLN A 274 -21.37 7.05 -24.92
C GLN A 274 -22.86 6.79 -24.64
N LYS A 275 -23.19 5.68 -23.94
CA LYS A 275 -24.58 5.40 -23.51
C LYS A 275 -25.14 6.49 -22.59
N ASN A 276 -24.32 7.04 -21.69
CA ASN A 276 -24.74 8.12 -20.81
C ASN A 276 -25.00 9.42 -21.59
N ILE A 277 -24.15 9.76 -22.56
CA ILE A 277 -24.33 10.95 -23.42
C ILE A 277 -25.58 10.79 -24.28
N LEU A 278 -25.80 9.63 -24.91
CA LEU A 278 -27.02 9.35 -25.67
C LEU A 278 -28.30 9.51 -24.82
N ARG A 279 -28.25 9.12 -23.54
CA ARG A 279 -29.43 9.13 -22.66
C ARG A 279 -29.68 10.48 -21.97
N TYR A 280 -28.63 11.23 -21.65
CA TYR A 280 -28.71 12.40 -20.77
C TYR A 280 -28.01 13.65 -21.31
N GLY A 281 -27.42 13.59 -22.50
CA GLY A 281 -26.51 14.62 -22.99
C GLY A 281 -25.17 14.65 -22.24
N GLN A 282 -24.31 15.58 -22.65
CA GLN A 282 -23.08 15.87 -21.94
C GLN A 282 -23.42 16.58 -20.62
N ARG A 283 -22.99 16.02 -19.48
CA ARG A 283 -23.27 16.59 -18.14
C ARG A 283 -22.17 17.50 -17.63
N GLU A 284 -20.93 17.12 -17.89
CA GLU A 284 -19.75 17.89 -17.51
C GLU A 284 -19.19 18.55 -18.76
N PRO A 285 -18.91 19.87 -18.76
CA PRO A 285 -18.23 20.53 -19.86
C PRO A 285 -16.75 20.12 -19.90
N GLY A 286 -16.16 20.09 -21.08
CA GLY A 286 -14.72 19.97 -21.27
C GLY A 286 -13.99 21.31 -21.11
N VAL A 287 -12.70 21.29 -21.40
CA VAL A 287 -11.86 22.49 -21.48
C VAL A 287 -11.10 22.48 -22.79
N THR A 288 -11.20 23.58 -23.54
CA THR A 288 -10.63 23.73 -24.88
C THR A 288 -9.88 25.05 -24.95
N LEU A 289 -8.73 25.05 -25.61
CA LEU A 289 -7.99 26.27 -25.92
C LEU A 289 -8.64 27.03 -27.08
N ALA A 290 -8.27 28.30 -27.21
CA ALA A 290 -8.75 29.15 -28.29
C ALA A 290 -8.41 28.62 -29.70
N ASP A 291 -7.35 27.81 -29.86
CA ASP A 291 -6.96 27.19 -31.14
C ASP A 291 -7.82 25.95 -31.54
N GLY A 292 -8.67 25.46 -30.63
CA GLY A 292 -9.49 24.26 -30.81
C GLY A 292 -8.91 22.97 -30.22
N ARG A 293 -7.78 23.05 -29.50
CA ARG A 293 -7.21 21.91 -28.80
C ARG A 293 -8.01 21.56 -27.55
N VAL A 294 -8.45 20.30 -27.44
CA VAL A 294 -9.17 19.78 -26.27
C VAL A 294 -8.18 19.40 -25.17
N VAL A 295 -8.17 20.16 -24.07
CA VAL A 295 -7.30 19.95 -22.89
C VAL A 295 -7.93 18.94 -21.94
N ASP A 296 -9.23 19.08 -21.68
CA ASP A 296 -10.02 18.13 -20.88
C ASP A 296 -11.30 17.69 -21.61
N GLY A 297 -11.65 16.43 -21.39
CA GLY A 297 -12.84 15.81 -21.95
C GLY A 297 -12.60 14.95 -23.19
N ASN A 298 -11.36 14.53 -23.46
CA ASN A 298 -11.00 13.65 -24.59
C ASN A 298 -11.92 12.41 -24.72
N ARG A 299 -12.31 11.76 -23.62
CA ARG A 299 -13.29 10.67 -23.63
C ARG A 299 -14.68 11.11 -24.11
N ARG A 300 -15.17 12.27 -23.65
CA ARG A 300 -16.49 12.81 -24.03
C ARG A 300 -16.47 13.24 -25.49
N PHE A 301 -15.41 13.92 -25.92
CA PHE A 301 -15.19 14.30 -27.31
C PHE A 301 -15.17 13.06 -28.23
N THR A 302 -14.45 12.01 -27.85
CA THR A 302 -14.45 10.70 -28.54
C THR A 302 -15.85 10.10 -28.64
N CYS A 303 -16.62 10.11 -27.54
CA CYS A 303 -18.00 9.59 -27.58
C CYS A 303 -18.89 10.40 -28.52
N LEU A 304 -18.78 11.73 -28.51
CA LEU A 304 -19.57 12.62 -29.37
C LEU A 304 -19.22 12.43 -30.84
N ARG A 305 -17.93 12.34 -31.20
CA ARG A 305 -17.48 12.05 -32.58
C ARG A 305 -17.97 10.70 -33.11
N ARG A 306 -18.15 9.71 -32.22
CA ARG A 306 -18.73 8.40 -32.58
C ARG A 306 -20.23 8.49 -32.73
N ILE A 307 -20.92 9.18 -31.81
CA ILE A 307 -22.37 9.42 -31.90
C ILE A 307 -22.71 10.18 -33.19
N ASP A 308 -21.97 11.22 -33.53
CA ASP A 308 -22.15 12.04 -34.73
C ASP A 308 -22.03 11.23 -36.03
N ARG A 309 -21.23 10.15 -36.02
CA ARG A 309 -21.14 9.19 -37.14
C ARG A 309 -22.27 8.16 -37.14
N ASP A 310 -22.76 7.78 -35.97
CA ASP A 310 -23.79 6.77 -35.80
C ASP A 310 -25.22 7.35 -35.94
N THR A 311 -25.38 8.68 -35.83
CA THR A 311 -26.66 9.39 -35.92
C THR A 311 -26.63 10.46 -37.01
N THR A 312 -27.81 10.96 -37.41
CA THR A 312 -27.93 12.10 -38.32
C THR A 312 -27.99 13.44 -37.59
N ASP A 313 -27.89 13.43 -36.26
CA ASP A 313 -28.03 14.61 -35.41
C ASP A 313 -26.65 15.25 -35.21
N GLU A 314 -26.50 16.48 -35.67
CA GLU A 314 -25.26 17.24 -35.52
C GLU A 314 -24.88 17.39 -34.03
N GLN A 315 -23.71 16.87 -33.66
CA GLN A 315 -23.22 16.91 -32.29
C GLN A 315 -22.35 18.14 -32.03
N TYR A 316 -22.39 18.61 -30.79
CA TYR A 316 -21.57 19.71 -30.28
C TYR A 316 -20.86 19.28 -29.01
N PHE A 317 -19.64 19.77 -28.81
CA PHE A 317 -18.93 19.59 -27.55
C PHE A 317 -19.18 20.78 -26.63
N GLU A 318 -19.72 20.51 -25.44
CA GLU A 318 -19.88 21.55 -24.41
C GLU A 318 -18.55 21.74 -23.69
N THR A 319 -17.97 22.94 -23.77
CA THR A 319 -16.62 23.21 -23.25
C THR A 319 -16.47 24.65 -22.81
N ILE A 320 -15.54 24.87 -21.88
CA ILE A 320 -15.02 26.20 -21.57
C ILE A 320 -13.92 26.53 -22.58
N LEU A 321 -13.89 27.79 -23.02
CA LEU A 321 -12.82 28.34 -23.85
C LEU A 321 -11.83 29.10 -22.96
N ILE A 322 -10.58 28.64 -22.94
CA ILE A 322 -9.50 29.32 -22.22
C ILE A 322 -8.60 30.03 -23.22
N ASP A 323 -8.38 31.31 -22.94
CA ASP A 323 -7.38 32.11 -23.63
C ASP A 323 -6.05 31.88 -22.95
N VAL A 324 -5.24 31.01 -23.54
CA VAL A 324 -3.82 30.98 -23.23
C VAL A 324 -3.15 31.36 -24.54
N ASP A 325 -2.26 32.33 -24.49
CA ASP A 325 -1.45 32.67 -25.66
C ASP A 325 -0.59 31.43 -25.99
N VAL A 326 -1.00 30.71 -27.05
CA VAL A 326 -0.58 29.34 -27.35
C VAL A 326 0.91 29.27 -27.68
N GLU A 327 1.47 30.37 -28.18
CA GLU A 327 2.92 30.50 -28.41
C GLU A 327 3.70 30.93 -27.15
N ALA A 328 3.06 31.58 -26.18
CA ALA A 328 3.76 32.23 -25.06
C ALA A 328 3.89 31.40 -23.78
N ASP A 329 3.04 30.39 -23.49
CA ASP A 329 3.15 29.67 -22.21
C ASP A 329 2.71 28.19 -22.24
N LYS A 330 3.53 27.31 -22.82
CA LYS A 330 3.44 25.83 -22.66
C LYS A 330 3.32 25.42 -21.19
N LYS A 331 3.97 26.18 -20.31
CA LYS A 331 3.97 25.99 -18.86
C LYS A 331 2.58 26.21 -18.26
N GLU A 332 1.88 27.26 -18.67
CA GLU A 332 0.54 27.57 -18.16
C GLU A 332 -0.51 26.58 -18.68
N ILE A 333 -0.39 26.13 -19.93
CA ILE A 333 -1.24 25.05 -20.47
C ILE A 333 -1.06 23.76 -19.64
N LYS A 334 0.18 23.41 -19.28
CA LYS A 334 0.43 22.21 -18.46
C LYS A 334 -0.07 22.36 -17.02
N LYS A 335 0.13 23.52 -16.38
CA LYS A 335 -0.43 23.80 -15.03
C LYS A 335 -1.96 23.70 -15.02
N LEU A 336 -2.59 24.25 -16.05
CA LEU A 336 -4.03 24.16 -16.29
C LEU A 336 -4.48 22.71 -16.42
N GLU A 337 -3.77 21.92 -17.24
CA GLU A 337 -4.04 20.50 -17.42
C GLU A 337 -3.95 19.74 -16.10
N LEU A 338 -2.87 19.91 -15.33
CA LEU A 338 -2.69 19.26 -14.03
C LEU A 338 -3.79 19.67 -13.03
N ALA A 339 -4.10 20.96 -12.93
CA ALA A 339 -5.14 21.45 -12.02
C ALA A 339 -6.52 20.87 -12.36
N ILE A 340 -6.86 20.74 -13.65
CA ILE A 340 -8.14 20.13 -14.06
C ILE A 340 -8.14 18.62 -13.83
N GLN A 341 -7.02 17.94 -14.09
CA GLN A 341 -6.89 16.50 -13.91
C GLN A 341 -6.99 16.07 -12.45
N HIS A 342 -6.53 16.92 -11.52
CA HIS A 342 -6.42 16.59 -10.10
C HIS A 342 -7.41 17.33 -9.18
N GLY A 343 -8.00 18.44 -9.63
CA GLY A 343 -8.84 19.33 -8.82
C GLY A 343 -10.32 18.92 -8.63
N GLU A 344 -10.78 17.80 -9.21
CA GLU A 344 -12.08 17.19 -8.92
C GLU A 344 -11.90 15.67 -8.75
N GLU A 345 -12.42 15.07 -7.68
CA GLU A 345 -12.25 13.64 -7.28
C GLU A 345 -12.56 12.61 -8.40
N LYS A 346 -11.66 12.44 -9.36
CA LYS A 346 -11.65 11.33 -10.34
C LYS A 346 -10.24 10.84 -10.56
N LYS A 347 -9.66 10.26 -9.50
CA LYS A 347 -8.39 9.53 -9.51
C LYS A 347 -8.38 8.22 -10.33
N VAL A 348 -9.46 7.88 -11.04
CA VAL A 348 -9.82 6.46 -11.28
C VAL A 348 -9.49 5.92 -12.68
N ASP A 349 -9.02 6.72 -13.64
CA ASP A 349 -8.88 6.26 -15.04
C ASP A 349 -7.43 6.20 -15.57
N TYR A 350 -6.40 6.44 -14.75
CA TYR A 350 -5.04 6.67 -15.24
C TYR A 350 -4.11 5.44 -15.05
N ASP A 351 -3.31 5.10 -16.07
CA ASP A 351 -2.25 4.07 -15.95
C ASP A 351 -1.03 4.63 -15.22
N LEU A 352 -0.61 3.99 -14.13
CA LEU A 352 0.42 4.52 -13.25
C LEU A 352 1.77 4.75 -13.95
N ILE A 353 2.09 3.99 -15.01
CA ILE A 353 3.34 4.19 -15.77
C ILE A 353 3.27 5.49 -16.57
N ASP A 354 2.19 5.69 -17.32
CA ASP A 354 2.00 6.89 -18.12
C ASP A 354 2.07 8.14 -17.22
N TYR A 355 1.62 8.03 -15.96
CA TYR A 355 1.56 9.16 -15.05
C TYR A 355 2.95 9.50 -14.58
N ALA A 356 3.72 8.46 -14.25
CA ALA A 356 5.08 8.60 -13.80
C ALA A 356 6.00 9.14 -14.89
N ILE A 357 5.88 8.62 -16.11
CA ILE A 357 6.64 9.10 -17.26
C ILE A 357 6.26 10.55 -17.59
N GLY A 358 4.98 10.92 -17.56
CA GLY A 358 4.52 12.30 -17.74
C GLY A 358 5.15 13.24 -16.69
N THR A 359 5.00 12.91 -15.41
CA THR A 359 5.62 13.67 -14.30
C THR A 359 7.14 13.81 -14.48
N TYR A 360 7.83 12.72 -14.81
CA TYR A 360 9.28 12.73 -15.03
C TYR A 360 9.68 13.61 -16.22
N LYS A 361 8.93 13.54 -17.33
CA LYS A 361 9.17 14.38 -18.50
C LYS A 361 9.01 15.87 -18.18
N ASP A 362 7.95 16.23 -17.47
CA ASP A 362 7.64 17.64 -17.18
C ASP A 362 8.60 18.26 -16.18
N VAL A 363 9.07 17.48 -15.19
CA VAL A 363 9.92 18.00 -14.10
C VAL A 363 11.41 17.84 -14.38
N GLU A 364 11.85 16.66 -14.86
CA GLU A 364 13.27 16.29 -14.95
C GLU A 364 13.84 16.38 -16.37
N LEU A 365 13.08 16.02 -17.41
CA LEU A 365 13.60 16.04 -18.79
C LEU A 365 13.47 17.41 -19.46
N THR A 366 12.28 18.00 -19.38
CA THR A 366 11.97 19.28 -20.03
C THR A 366 12.13 20.48 -19.10
N HIS A 367 12.15 20.23 -17.79
CA HIS A 367 12.12 21.26 -16.75
C HIS A 367 11.00 22.30 -16.95
N LEU A 368 9.88 21.86 -17.55
CA LEU A 368 8.72 22.70 -17.80
C LEU A 368 8.11 23.21 -16.49
N LEU A 369 8.13 22.35 -15.46
CA LEU A 369 7.68 22.65 -14.10
C LEU A 369 8.75 22.28 -13.09
N SER A 370 8.89 23.07 -12.04
CA SER A 370 9.59 22.61 -10.83
C SER A 370 8.76 21.55 -10.09
N ILE A 371 9.40 20.76 -9.21
CA ILE A 371 8.68 19.77 -8.41
C ILE A 371 7.64 20.42 -7.49
N GLU A 372 7.93 21.62 -6.97
CA GLU A 372 7.01 22.40 -6.14
C GLU A 372 5.80 22.89 -6.93
N GLU A 373 6.02 23.40 -8.15
CA GLU A 373 4.93 23.83 -9.04
C GLU A 373 4.06 22.65 -9.44
N TYR A 374 4.67 21.51 -9.80
CA TYR A 374 3.93 20.30 -10.14
C TYR A 374 3.07 19.82 -8.97
N ALA A 375 3.68 19.67 -7.78
CA ALA A 375 2.99 19.21 -6.56
C ALA A 375 1.83 20.14 -6.18
N SER A 376 2.03 21.46 -6.27
CA SER A 376 0.98 22.44 -5.99
C SER A 376 -0.17 22.39 -6.99
N CYS A 377 0.11 22.19 -8.28
CA CYS A 377 -0.94 22.11 -9.31
C CYS A 377 -1.70 20.78 -9.28
N ALA A 378 -1.02 19.69 -8.94
CA ALA A 378 -1.62 18.36 -8.82
C ALA A 378 -2.30 18.11 -7.45
N GLU A 379 -2.23 19.06 -6.52
CA GLU A 379 -2.70 18.91 -5.13
C GLU A 379 -2.11 17.67 -4.42
N GLU A 380 -0.83 17.41 -4.67
CA GLU A 380 -0.09 16.27 -4.14
C GLU A 380 1.07 16.73 -3.24
N SER A 381 1.58 15.83 -2.39
CA SER A 381 2.78 16.13 -1.62
C SER A 381 4.03 16.02 -2.49
N ILE A 382 5.03 16.89 -2.25
CA ILE A 382 6.34 16.83 -2.94
C ILE A 382 6.96 15.43 -2.84
N THR A 383 6.83 14.77 -1.68
CA THR A 383 7.33 13.41 -1.47
C THR A 383 6.71 12.38 -2.41
N GLU A 384 5.40 12.48 -2.68
CA GLU A 384 4.71 11.56 -3.59
C GLU A 384 5.11 11.81 -5.05
N VAL A 385 5.27 13.08 -5.43
CA VAL A 385 5.78 13.47 -6.75
C VAL A 385 7.21 12.97 -6.94
N GLN A 386 8.09 13.15 -5.95
CA GLN A 386 9.47 12.66 -5.98
C GLN A 386 9.52 11.13 -6.10
N LYS A 387 8.73 10.43 -5.28
CA LYS A 387 8.63 8.97 -5.34
C LYS A 387 8.25 8.49 -6.75
N ARG A 388 7.30 9.18 -7.38
CA ARG A 388 6.87 8.87 -8.75
C ARG A 388 7.97 9.12 -9.77
N ILE A 389 8.71 10.22 -9.64
CA ILE A 389 9.90 10.53 -10.45
C ILE A 389 10.97 9.43 -10.31
N ASP A 390 11.21 8.94 -9.09
CA ASP A 390 12.17 7.87 -8.83
C ASP A 390 11.74 6.55 -9.50
N ILE A 391 10.44 6.22 -9.45
CA ILE A 391 9.87 5.07 -10.18
C ILE A 391 10.08 5.23 -11.69
N ALA A 392 9.72 6.39 -12.23
CA ALA A 392 9.86 6.69 -13.66
C ALA A 392 11.30 6.54 -14.15
N ARG A 393 12.27 7.03 -13.36
CA ARG A 393 13.70 6.90 -13.67
C ARG A 393 14.12 5.44 -13.80
N ILE A 394 13.69 4.59 -12.89
CA ILE A 394 13.98 3.15 -12.96
C ILE A 394 13.27 2.48 -14.14
N ILE A 395 12.06 2.92 -14.50
CA ILE A 395 11.36 2.45 -15.72
C ILE A 395 12.16 2.83 -16.97
N VAL A 396 12.67 4.06 -17.05
CA VAL A 396 13.53 4.52 -18.17
C VAL A 396 14.77 3.63 -18.27
N GLU A 397 15.48 3.43 -17.16
CA GLU A 397 16.65 2.53 -17.09
C GLU A 397 16.29 1.09 -17.51
N PHE A 398 15.11 0.59 -17.14
CA PHE A 398 14.64 -0.73 -17.56
C PHE A 398 14.40 -0.80 -19.08
N MET A 399 13.81 0.24 -19.65
CA MET A 399 13.57 0.30 -21.11
C MET A 399 14.88 0.39 -21.89
N GLU A 400 15.86 1.14 -21.38
CA GLU A 400 17.23 1.16 -21.93
C GLU A 400 17.89 -0.21 -21.81
N TYR A 401 17.76 -0.88 -20.66
CA TYR A 401 18.25 -2.24 -20.44
C TYR A 401 17.67 -3.23 -21.46
N LEU A 402 16.39 -3.10 -21.81
CA LEU A 402 15.72 -3.91 -22.84
C LEU A 402 16.10 -3.54 -24.28
N LYS A 403 16.94 -2.52 -24.49
CA LYS A 403 17.27 -1.93 -25.80
C LYS A 403 16.05 -1.33 -26.53
N LEU A 404 15.03 -0.91 -25.78
CA LEU A 404 13.77 -0.36 -26.30
C LEU A 404 13.44 0.99 -25.64
N PRO A 405 14.34 1.99 -25.71
CA PRO A 405 14.13 3.28 -25.05
C PRO A 405 12.84 3.96 -25.53
N GLY A 406 12.12 4.61 -24.62
CA GLY A 406 10.88 5.35 -24.91
C GLY A 406 9.65 4.48 -25.16
N ARG A 407 9.78 3.15 -25.27
CA ARG A 407 8.66 2.24 -25.59
C ARG A 407 7.88 1.78 -24.36
N TYR A 408 7.35 2.73 -23.58
CA TYR A 408 6.75 2.47 -22.27
C TYR A 408 5.48 1.60 -22.29
N TYR A 409 4.86 1.39 -23.46
CA TYR A 409 3.75 0.42 -23.59
C TYR A 409 4.19 -1.00 -23.24
N ILE A 410 5.46 -1.33 -23.49
CA ILE A 410 6.04 -2.62 -23.11
C ILE A 410 6.21 -2.70 -21.59
N ALA A 411 6.65 -1.62 -20.94
CA ALA A 411 6.72 -1.55 -19.48
C ALA A 411 5.35 -1.81 -18.83
N ARG A 412 4.27 -1.33 -19.46
CA ARG A 412 2.88 -1.57 -19.04
C ARG A 412 2.48 -3.03 -19.14
N GLU A 413 2.83 -3.70 -20.24
CA GLU A 413 2.61 -5.15 -20.39
C GLU A 413 3.36 -5.97 -19.34
N TYR A 414 4.57 -5.55 -18.96
CA TYR A 414 5.34 -6.16 -17.86
C TYR A 414 4.84 -5.77 -16.46
N GLN A 415 3.91 -4.82 -16.33
CA GLN A 415 3.34 -4.32 -15.07
C GLN A 415 4.38 -3.83 -14.05
N VAL A 416 5.49 -3.25 -14.54
CA VAL A 416 6.69 -2.96 -13.74
C VAL A 416 6.49 -1.90 -12.65
N TYR A 417 5.50 -1.01 -12.78
CA TYR A 417 5.26 0.07 -11.81
C TYR A 417 5.17 -0.46 -10.38
N SER A 418 4.32 -1.47 -10.18
CA SER A 418 4.06 -2.02 -8.85
C SER A 418 5.25 -2.79 -8.27
N VAL A 419 6.13 -3.30 -9.13
CA VAL A 419 7.37 -4.00 -8.75
C VAL A 419 8.43 -3.01 -8.30
N ILE A 420 8.61 -1.94 -9.07
CA ILE A 420 9.57 -0.88 -8.78
C ILE A 420 9.15 -0.12 -7.51
N ASP A 421 7.85 0.15 -7.34
CA ASP A 421 7.30 0.77 -6.13
C ASP A 421 7.64 -0.06 -4.87
N GLU A 422 7.41 -1.38 -4.90
CA GLU A 422 7.75 -2.29 -3.80
C GLU A 422 9.27 -2.39 -3.56
N MET A 423 10.09 -2.10 -4.59
CA MET A 423 11.55 -2.17 -4.55
C MET A 423 12.19 -0.92 -3.93
N LEU A 424 11.58 0.27 -4.04
CA LEU A 424 12.14 1.52 -3.51
C LEU A 424 12.57 1.44 -2.02
N PRO A 425 11.77 0.86 -1.10
CA PRO A 425 12.18 0.73 0.30
C PRO A 425 13.34 -0.25 0.54
N VAL A 426 13.66 -1.11 -0.43
CA VAL A 426 14.81 -2.01 -0.38
C VAL A 426 16.06 -1.27 -0.81
N LEU A 427 15.97 -0.47 -1.88
CA LEU A 427 17.07 0.34 -2.37
C LEU A 427 17.59 1.30 -1.29
N SER A 428 16.72 1.90 -0.47
CA SER A 428 17.14 2.82 0.59
C SER A 428 17.96 2.18 1.72
N LYS A 429 18.05 0.84 1.80
CA LYS A 429 18.77 0.10 2.85
C LYS A 429 20.14 -0.43 2.44
N ILE A 430 20.52 -0.28 1.18
CA ILE A 430 21.72 -0.86 0.60
C ILE A 430 22.61 0.22 -0.03
N SER A 431 23.89 -0.08 -0.21
CA SER A 431 24.86 0.86 -0.81
C SER A 431 24.55 1.14 -2.29
N GLU A 432 25.10 2.23 -2.84
CA GLU A 432 24.89 2.58 -4.25
C GLU A 432 25.30 1.47 -5.24
N VAL A 433 26.38 0.74 -4.93
CA VAL A 433 26.83 -0.40 -5.75
C VAL A 433 25.80 -1.53 -5.70
N GLU A 434 25.28 -1.83 -4.52
CA GLU A 434 24.26 -2.86 -4.32
C GLU A 434 22.90 -2.45 -4.90
N LYS A 435 22.57 -1.15 -4.95
CA LYS A 435 21.37 -0.64 -5.64
C LYS A 435 21.40 -1.00 -7.12
N GLN A 436 22.53 -0.80 -7.79
CA GLN A 436 22.68 -1.16 -9.20
C GLN A 436 22.57 -2.67 -9.42
N GLN A 437 23.18 -3.47 -8.53
CA GLN A 437 23.04 -4.92 -8.57
C GLN A 437 21.57 -5.35 -8.41
N LEU A 438 20.84 -4.76 -7.44
CA LEU A 438 19.43 -5.06 -7.23
C LEU A 438 18.57 -4.70 -8.45
N LYS A 439 18.80 -3.54 -9.07
CA LYS A 439 18.11 -3.16 -10.32
C LYS A 439 18.33 -4.20 -11.41
N THR A 440 19.58 -4.60 -11.66
CA THR A 440 19.91 -5.65 -12.65
C THR A 440 19.25 -6.98 -12.32
N ILE A 441 19.25 -7.40 -11.05
CA ILE A 441 18.55 -8.61 -10.59
C ILE A 441 17.06 -8.54 -10.93
N VAL A 442 16.42 -7.41 -10.63
CA VAL A 442 14.99 -7.21 -10.88
C VAL A 442 14.71 -7.17 -12.38
N PHE A 443 15.54 -6.48 -13.18
CA PHE A 443 15.39 -6.41 -14.63
C PHE A 443 15.47 -7.78 -15.28
N ASN A 444 16.46 -8.60 -14.91
CA ASN A 444 16.58 -9.98 -15.36
C ASN A 444 15.33 -10.82 -15.03
N ASN A 445 14.82 -10.69 -13.80
CA ASN A 445 13.66 -11.44 -13.33
C ASN A 445 12.35 -11.00 -14.02
N VAL A 446 12.20 -9.71 -14.29
CA VAL A 446 11.07 -9.15 -15.04
C VAL A 446 11.14 -9.57 -16.50
N LEU A 447 12.29 -9.39 -17.17
CA LEU A 447 12.53 -9.79 -18.56
C LEU A 447 12.19 -11.27 -18.77
N LEU A 448 12.80 -12.17 -18.00
CA LEU A 448 12.59 -13.62 -18.11
C LEU A 448 11.27 -14.10 -17.48
N GLN A 449 10.50 -13.21 -16.86
CA GLN A 449 9.27 -13.53 -16.13
C GLN A 449 9.47 -14.72 -15.18
N ALA A 450 10.62 -14.75 -14.49
CA ALA A 450 11.05 -15.88 -13.66
C ALA A 450 10.06 -16.18 -12.52
N ASN A 451 9.47 -15.11 -11.98
CA ASN A 451 8.50 -15.16 -10.90
C ASN A 451 7.12 -14.70 -11.39
N LYS A 452 6.10 -15.55 -11.23
CA LYS A 452 4.71 -15.21 -11.59
C LYS A 452 4.17 -14.04 -10.75
N ASP A 453 4.52 -14.03 -9.45
CA ASP A 453 4.22 -12.92 -8.55
C ASP A 453 5.49 -12.09 -8.35
N GLN A 454 5.66 -11.07 -9.18
CA GLN A 454 6.83 -10.19 -9.15
C GLN A 454 6.89 -9.36 -7.86
N ARG A 455 5.75 -8.98 -7.27
CA ARG A 455 5.73 -8.26 -5.98
C ARG A 455 6.15 -9.17 -4.83
N LYS A 456 5.76 -10.44 -4.84
CA LYS A 456 6.26 -11.43 -3.88
C LYS A 456 7.78 -11.56 -4.00
N PHE A 457 8.31 -11.66 -5.22
CA PHE A 457 9.76 -11.72 -5.43
C PHE A 457 10.51 -10.55 -4.79
N ILE A 458 10.02 -9.31 -4.94
CA ILE A 458 10.62 -8.15 -4.26
C ILE A 458 10.52 -8.26 -2.73
N ARG A 459 9.39 -8.73 -2.19
CA ARG A 459 9.23 -8.99 -0.75
C ARG A 459 10.18 -10.05 -0.23
N ASP A 460 10.46 -11.07 -1.02
CA ASP A 460 11.42 -12.13 -0.71
C ASP A 460 12.85 -11.58 -0.65
N ILE A 461 13.25 -10.72 -1.62
CA ILE A 461 14.53 -10.00 -1.56
C ILE A 461 14.59 -9.10 -0.31
N LYS A 462 13.51 -8.36 -0.03
CA LYS A 462 13.41 -7.51 1.16
C LYS A 462 13.63 -8.32 2.45
N ALA A 463 13.14 -9.56 2.51
CA ALA A 463 13.37 -10.45 3.64
C ALA A 463 14.86 -10.81 3.79
N LEU A 464 15.55 -11.11 2.68
CA LEU A 464 17.00 -11.39 2.68
C LEU A 464 17.84 -10.16 3.06
N VAL A 465 17.44 -8.97 2.61
CA VAL A 465 18.11 -7.70 2.99
C VAL A 465 17.93 -7.42 4.47
N ASN A 466 16.71 -7.60 4.99
CA ASN A 466 16.44 -7.41 6.42
C ASN A 466 17.16 -8.41 7.33
N SER A 467 17.51 -9.60 6.81
CA SER A 467 18.29 -10.62 7.54
C SER A 467 19.80 -10.55 7.29
N ASP A 468 20.28 -9.50 6.60
CA ASP A 468 21.68 -9.32 6.16
C ASP A 468 22.27 -10.58 5.48
N SER A 469 21.41 -11.36 4.80
CA SER A 469 21.76 -12.64 4.16
C SER A 469 21.66 -12.56 2.63
N TYR A 470 21.62 -11.35 2.07
CA TYR A 470 21.42 -11.11 0.63
C TYR A 470 22.71 -11.12 -0.19
N LYS A 471 23.89 -10.96 0.43
CA LYS A 471 25.17 -10.82 -0.29
C LYS A 471 25.52 -12.05 -1.13
N ASP A 472 25.36 -13.23 -0.56
CA ASP A 472 25.60 -14.50 -1.29
C ASP A 472 24.58 -14.69 -2.41
N TYR A 473 23.33 -14.27 -2.20
CA TYR A 473 22.31 -14.25 -3.23
C TYR A 473 22.69 -13.30 -4.37
N PHE A 474 23.16 -12.08 -4.07
CA PHE A 474 23.57 -11.11 -5.09
C PHE A 474 24.76 -11.63 -5.91
N ALA A 475 25.74 -12.27 -5.26
CA ALA A 475 26.87 -12.89 -5.94
C ALA A 475 26.43 -14.01 -6.89
N ASP A 476 25.51 -14.88 -6.48
CA ASP A 476 24.95 -15.92 -7.35
C ASP A 476 24.16 -15.33 -8.52
N GLN A 477 23.40 -14.26 -8.29
CA GLN A 477 22.69 -13.56 -9.34
C GLN A 477 23.63 -12.90 -10.36
N GLN A 478 24.81 -12.42 -9.95
CA GLN A 478 25.81 -11.90 -10.90
C GLN A 478 26.31 -12.98 -11.86
N ILE A 479 26.46 -14.23 -11.39
CA ILE A 479 26.83 -15.36 -12.26
C ILE A 479 25.72 -15.61 -13.29
N ILE A 480 24.46 -15.62 -12.85
CA ILE A 480 23.32 -15.81 -13.76
C ILE A 480 23.21 -14.63 -14.73
N ASN A 481 23.45 -13.41 -14.27
CA ASN A 481 23.49 -12.20 -15.11
C ASN A 481 24.50 -12.36 -16.25
N GLY A 482 25.72 -12.84 -15.97
CA GLY A 482 26.70 -13.12 -17.02
C GLY A 482 26.17 -14.07 -18.11
N LEU A 483 25.51 -15.16 -17.71
CA LEU A 483 24.91 -16.13 -18.64
C LEU A 483 23.75 -15.55 -19.47
N ILE A 484 23.01 -14.57 -18.93
CA ILE A 484 21.96 -13.87 -19.65
C ILE A 484 22.58 -12.95 -20.70
N HIS A 485 23.55 -12.14 -20.29
CA HIS A 485 24.20 -11.15 -21.15
C HIS A 485 25.03 -11.78 -22.29
N GLU A 486 25.65 -12.95 -22.06
CA GLU A 486 26.25 -13.78 -23.13
C GLU A 486 25.30 -14.07 -24.30
N LYS A 487 23.98 -14.07 -24.05
CA LYS A 487 22.96 -14.35 -25.07
C LYS A 487 22.14 -13.13 -25.45
N PHE A 488 22.00 -12.15 -24.57
CA PHE A 488 21.12 -11.01 -24.76
C PHE A 488 21.82 -9.81 -25.42
N ASP A 489 23.12 -9.63 -25.18
CA ASP A 489 23.85 -8.42 -25.61
C ASP A 489 24.03 -8.33 -27.13
N ASP A 490 24.13 -9.46 -27.82
CA ASP A 490 24.27 -9.49 -29.29
C ASP A 490 22.93 -9.52 -30.04
N LEU A 491 21.80 -9.57 -29.32
CA LEU A 491 20.48 -9.57 -29.96
C LEU A 491 20.05 -8.17 -30.35
N GLU A 492 19.60 -8.03 -31.59
CA GLU A 492 18.82 -6.88 -32.04
C GLU A 492 17.38 -7.03 -31.56
N ILE A 493 16.93 -6.08 -30.75
CA ILE A 493 15.57 -6.07 -30.21
C ILE A 493 14.79 -4.95 -30.91
N ASN A 494 13.84 -5.34 -31.74
CA ASN A 494 12.98 -4.44 -32.49
C ASN A 494 11.58 -4.34 -31.89
N GLY A 495 11.23 -5.18 -30.92
CA GLY A 495 9.96 -5.08 -30.21
C GLY A 495 9.76 -6.16 -29.15
N LYS A 496 8.51 -6.25 -28.67
CA LYS A 496 8.11 -7.19 -27.62
C LYS A 496 8.26 -8.65 -28.04
N ALA A 497 8.01 -8.95 -29.32
CA ALA A 497 8.10 -10.31 -29.86
C ALA A 497 9.51 -10.90 -29.73
N ASP A 498 10.55 -10.11 -30.02
CA ASP A 498 11.94 -10.55 -29.88
C ASP A 498 12.30 -10.88 -28.42
N LEU A 499 11.75 -10.11 -27.47
CA LEU A 499 11.88 -10.39 -26.05
C LEU A 499 11.16 -11.70 -25.68
N ASP A 500 9.94 -11.93 -26.16
CA ASP A 500 9.21 -13.17 -25.89
C ASP A 500 9.93 -14.39 -26.46
N ASP A 501 10.46 -14.29 -27.68
CA ASP A 501 11.28 -15.33 -28.30
C ASP A 501 12.55 -15.60 -27.48
N PHE A 502 13.21 -14.55 -26.97
CA PHE A 502 14.34 -14.71 -26.06
C PHE A 502 13.94 -15.48 -24.79
N VAL A 503 12.80 -15.14 -24.17
CA VAL A 503 12.31 -15.82 -22.97
C VAL A 503 12.01 -17.29 -23.24
N ILE A 504 11.31 -17.59 -24.33
CA ILE A 504 10.94 -18.96 -24.72
C ILE A 504 12.19 -19.81 -24.95
N ASN A 505 13.18 -19.28 -25.67
CA ASN A 505 14.41 -19.99 -25.99
C ASN A 505 15.38 -20.12 -24.80
N ASN A 506 15.15 -19.40 -23.69
CA ASN A 506 16.01 -19.38 -22.51
C ASN A 506 15.30 -19.78 -21.22
N ALA A 507 14.34 -20.70 -21.32
CA ALA A 507 13.62 -21.25 -20.15
C ALA A 507 14.54 -21.77 -19.04
N ILE A 508 15.74 -22.28 -19.35
CA ILE A 508 16.72 -22.72 -18.35
C ILE A 508 17.22 -21.56 -17.48
N LEU A 509 17.45 -20.37 -18.06
CA LEU A 509 17.91 -19.20 -17.31
C LEU A 509 16.80 -18.71 -16.37
N ARG A 510 15.55 -18.74 -16.85
CA ARG A 510 14.36 -18.46 -16.03
C ARG A 510 14.29 -19.37 -14.80
N GLU A 511 14.48 -20.68 -14.99
CA GLU A 511 14.49 -21.66 -13.90
C GLU A 511 15.67 -21.45 -12.94
N LYS A 512 16.86 -21.08 -13.44
CA LYS A 512 18.01 -20.73 -12.60
C LYS A 512 17.71 -19.53 -11.68
N LEU A 513 17.11 -18.46 -12.21
CA LEU A 513 16.73 -17.29 -11.42
C LEU A 513 15.75 -17.67 -10.29
N ARG A 514 14.71 -18.45 -10.62
CA ARG A 514 13.71 -18.89 -9.62
C ARG A 514 14.32 -19.79 -8.55
N ASN A 515 15.09 -20.80 -8.96
CA ASN A 515 15.70 -21.74 -8.01
C ASN A 515 16.75 -21.06 -7.12
N SER A 516 17.44 -20.03 -7.63
CA SER A 516 18.39 -19.24 -6.85
C SER A 516 17.70 -18.57 -5.65
N ILE A 517 16.64 -17.78 -5.88
CA ILE A 517 15.96 -17.09 -4.78
C ILE A 517 15.36 -18.08 -3.76
N ASP A 518 14.72 -19.17 -4.22
CA ASP A 518 14.15 -20.20 -3.35
C ASP A 518 15.23 -20.85 -2.46
N ARG A 519 16.39 -21.18 -3.03
CA ARG A 519 17.53 -21.74 -2.30
C ARG A 519 18.02 -20.79 -1.21
N PHE A 520 18.21 -19.51 -1.52
CA PHE A 520 18.75 -18.55 -0.54
C PHE A 520 17.73 -18.17 0.54
N LEU A 521 16.44 -18.15 0.23
CA LEU A 521 15.38 -18.02 1.25
C LEU A 521 15.41 -19.20 2.22
N GLN A 522 15.55 -20.42 1.72
CA GLN A 522 15.64 -21.62 2.55
C GLN A 522 16.89 -21.59 3.44
N LEU A 523 18.06 -21.25 2.88
CA LEU A 523 19.31 -21.10 3.66
C LEU A 523 19.19 -20.01 4.73
N SER A 524 18.58 -18.87 4.42
CA SER A 524 18.37 -17.79 5.40
C SER A 524 17.43 -18.24 6.53
N LYS A 525 16.39 -19.00 6.21
CA LYS A 525 15.48 -19.57 7.20
C LYS A 525 16.18 -20.59 8.10
N GLU A 526 16.96 -21.50 7.54
CA GLU A 526 17.74 -22.48 8.29
C GLU A 526 18.73 -21.80 9.24
N ARG A 527 19.45 -20.79 8.75
CA ARG A 527 20.36 -19.97 9.58
C ARG A 527 19.61 -19.28 10.72
N LYS A 528 18.43 -18.73 10.47
CA LYS A 528 17.61 -18.09 11.50
C LYS A 528 17.17 -19.08 12.58
N GLU A 529 16.72 -20.28 12.20
CA GLU A 529 16.35 -21.32 13.18
C GLU A 529 17.57 -21.80 13.98
N LEU A 530 18.76 -21.88 13.37
CA LEU A 530 20.01 -22.21 14.08
C LEU A 530 20.42 -21.14 15.10
N LEU A 531 20.17 -19.86 14.82
CA LEU A 531 20.53 -18.74 15.71
C LEU A 531 19.49 -18.48 16.82
N LYS A 532 18.26 -18.96 16.66
CA LYS A 532 17.15 -18.74 17.61
C LYS A 532 17.44 -19.21 19.04
N PRO A 533 18.09 -20.37 19.29
CA PRO A 533 18.49 -20.74 20.65
C PRO A 533 19.43 -19.73 21.30
N ILE A 534 20.40 -19.23 20.55
CA ILE A 534 21.35 -18.21 21.02
C ILE A 534 20.60 -16.92 21.37
N GLU A 535 19.75 -16.44 20.46
CA GLU A 535 18.94 -15.23 20.67
C GLU A 535 18.05 -15.33 21.92
N ASN A 536 17.42 -16.49 22.14
CA ASN A 536 16.58 -16.73 23.31
C ASN A 536 17.39 -16.68 24.61
N VAL A 537 18.56 -17.33 24.66
CA VAL A 537 19.42 -17.28 25.85
C VAL A 537 19.90 -15.86 26.12
N THR A 538 20.35 -15.12 25.10
CA THR A 538 20.78 -13.73 25.25
C THR A 538 19.65 -12.84 25.80
N LYS A 539 18.42 -12.99 25.28
CA LYS A 539 17.25 -12.26 25.78
C LYS A 539 16.93 -12.60 27.24
N SER A 540 16.97 -13.89 27.60
CA SER A 540 16.74 -14.32 28.98
C SER A 540 17.79 -13.74 29.93
N VAL A 541 19.07 -13.71 29.55
CA VAL A 541 20.13 -13.09 30.37
C VAL A 541 19.88 -11.60 30.56
N SER A 542 19.52 -10.87 29.51
CA SER A 542 19.19 -9.43 29.61
C SER A 542 18.02 -9.19 30.56
N LEU A 543 16.93 -9.95 30.42
CA LEU A 543 15.75 -9.82 31.28
C LEU A 543 16.07 -10.09 32.75
N MET A 544 16.96 -11.05 33.03
CA MET A 544 17.39 -11.33 34.40
C MET A 544 18.33 -10.26 34.95
N ALA A 545 19.16 -9.65 34.09
CA ALA A 545 20.06 -8.55 34.48
C ALA A 545 19.31 -7.25 34.80
N ASP A 546 18.13 -7.04 34.22
CA ASP A 546 17.30 -5.85 34.42
C ASP A 546 16.46 -5.89 35.72
N VAL A 547 16.54 -6.98 36.51
CA VAL A 547 15.76 -7.13 37.74
C VAL A 547 16.34 -6.25 38.85
N ASP A 548 15.51 -5.36 39.41
CA ASP A 548 15.86 -4.54 40.58
C ASP A 548 15.78 -5.38 41.86
N GLU A 549 16.93 -5.78 42.38
CA GLU A 549 17.06 -6.61 43.59
C GLU A 549 16.42 -5.99 44.84
N SER A 550 16.28 -4.66 44.89
CA SER A 550 15.63 -3.97 46.03
C SER A 550 14.13 -4.29 46.15
N THR A 551 13.54 -4.85 45.09
CA THR A 551 12.15 -5.30 45.10
C THR A 551 11.95 -6.58 45.90
N PHE A 552 12.98 -7.41 46.05
CA PHE A 552 12.91 -8.67 46.79
C PHE A 552 12.61 -8.47 48.28
N ASP A 553 13.04 -7.34 48.85
CA ASP A 553 12.74 -6.99 50.24
C ASP A 553 11.25 -6.67 50.49
N LYS A 554 10.52 -6.33 49.42
CA LYS A 554 9.09 -5.96 49.48
C LYS A 554 8.15 -7.13 49.21
N MET A 555 8.67 -8.26 48.74
CA MET A 555 7.90 -9.46 48.43
C MET A 555 7.53 -10.24 49.70
N ASN A 556 6.31 -10.77 49.73
CA ASN A 556 5.86 -11.68 50.80
C ASN A 556 6.43 -13.10 50.60
N SER A 557 6.23 -13.99 51.59
CA SER A 557 6.81 -15.33 51.56
C SER A 557 6.33 -16.20 50.40
N GLU A 558 5.07 -16.05 49.99
CA GLU A 558 4.46 -16.82 48.89
C GLU A 558 5.03 -16.34 47.53
N GLU A 559 5.15 -15.03 47.34
CA GLU A 559 5.77 -14.43 46.15
C GLU A 559 7.25 -14.80 46.01
N LYS A 560 7.99 -14.89 47.13
CA LYS A 560 9.39 -15.34 47.14
C LYS A 560 9.52 -16.81 46.78
N GLU A 561 8.63 -17.66 47.27
CA GLU A 561 8.59 -19.08 46.95
C GLU A 561 8.30 -19.29 45.46
N GLU A 562 7.36 -18.54 44.90
CA GLU A 562 7.03 -18.58 43.46
C GLU A 562 8.21 -18.14 42.58
N LEU A 563 8.91 -17.07 42.96
CA LEU A 563 10.11 -16.61 42.26
C LEU A 563 11.24 -17.65 42.32
N LEU A 564 11.48 -18.26 43.48
CA LEU A 564 12.49 -19.30 43.67
C LEU A 564 12.19 -20.56 42.85
N ASP A 565 10.92 -20.98 42.77
CA ASP A 565 10.49 -22.08 41.90
C ASP A 565 10.72 -21.73 40.41
N GLY A 566 10.41 -20.50 40.00
CA GLY A 566 10.71 -19.98 38.67
C GLY A 566 12.20 -20.02 38.32
N ILE A 567 13.07 -19.56 39.23
CA ILE A 567 14.53 -19.61 39.07
C ILE A 567 15.04 -21.06 38.99
N SER A 568 14.50 -21.94 39.82
CA SER A 568 14.87 -23.37 39.84
C SER A 568 14.52 -24.05 38.52
N ARG A 569 13.33 -23.76 37.96
CA ARG A 569 12.93 -24.23 36.62
C ARG A 569 13.85 -23.70 35.53
N LEU A 570 14.21 -22.41 35.58
CA LEU A 570 15.14 -21.81 34.61
C LEU A 570 16.52 -22.48 34.66
N SER A 571 17.05 -22.70 35.87
CA SER A 571 18.32 -23.39 36.09
C SER A 571 18.32 -24.83 35.52
N ASN A 572 17.24 -25.58 35.73
CA ASN A 572 17.08 -26.91 35.17
C ASN A 572 17.11 -26.91 33.63
N VAL A 573 16.42 -25.96 32.99
CA VAL A 573 16.42 -25.82 31.52
C VAL A 573 17.82 -25.45 31.00
N ILE A 574 18.53 -24.54 31.67
CA ILE A 574 19.90 -24.16 31.32
C ILE A 574 20.84 -25.38 31.42
N ASN A 575 20.74 -26.16 32.49
CA ASN A 575 21.53 -27.38 32.67
C ASN A 575 21.22 -28.43 31.58
N GLU A 576 19.95 -28.60 31.22
CA GLU A 576 19.54 -29.49 30.13
C GLU A 576 20.14 -29.05 28.78
N TYR A 577 20.06 -27.76 28.44
CA TYR A 577 20.65 -27.22 27.21
C TYR A 577 22.17 -27.33 27.20
N GLY A 578 22.83 -27.05 28.33
CA GLY A 578 24.26 -27.24 28.52
C GLY A 578 24.69 -28.68 28.26
N SER A 579 23.94 -29.67 28.76
CA SER A 579 24.22 -31.09 28.52
C SER A 579 24.09 -31.51 27.05
N LYS A 580 23.15 -30.91 26.31
CA LYS A 580 22.90 -31.24 24.89
C LYS A 580 23.89 -30.56 23.95
N LEU A 581 24.20 -29.28 24.20
CA LEU A 581 25.13 -28.50 23.39
C LEU A 581 26.59 -28.88 23.66
N GLY A 582 26.86 -29.34 24.88
CA GLY A 582 28.17 -29.75 25.28
C GLY A 582 28.44 -31.21 24.97
N THR A 583 28.24 -31.73 23.75
CA THR A 583 28.77 -33.06 23.35
C THR A 583 29.45 -33.02 21.97
N ASP A 584 30.63 -33.62 21.85
CA ASP A 584 31.38 -33.75 20.60
C ASP A 584 30.74 -34.84 19.70
N PRO A 585 31.19 -35.01 18.43
CA PRO A 585 30.66 -36.02 17.51
C PRO A 585 30.76 -37.48 18.01
N ASN A 586 31.51 -37.74 19.08
CA ASN A 586 31.67 -39.05 19.71
C ASN A 586 30.80 -39.19 20.98
N GLY A 587 29.96 -38.20 21.30
CA GLY A 587 29.12 -38.19 22.49
C GLY A 587 29.86 -37.86 23.79
N GLN A 588 31.08 -37.31 23.73
CA GLN A 588 31.80 -36.83 24.91
C GLN A 588 31.46 -35.40 25.26
N ALA A 589 31.30 -35.09 26.54
CA ALA A 589 30.90 -33.78 26.96
C ALA A 589 31.95 -32.68 26.58
N ILE A 590 31.55 -31.63 25.87
CA ILE A 590 32.35 -30.41 25.66
C ILE A 590 32.30 -29.62 26.96
N LEU A 591 33.34 -29.80 27.78
CA LEU A 591 33.51 -29.14 29.07
C LEU A 591 33.58 -27.61 28.92
N TYR A 592 32.69 -26.90 29.61
CA TYR A 592 32.87 -25.48 29.96
C TYR A 592 33.92 -25.34 31.08
N LYS A 593 34.60 -24.18 31.16
CA LYS A 593 35.61 -23.81 32.18
C LYS A 593 35.29 -24.43 33.55
N PRO A 594 36.13 -25.35 34.09
CA PRO A 594 35.70 -26.29 35.13
C PRO A 594 35.54 -25.71 36.54
N TYR A 595 35.78 -24.41 36.75
CA TYR A 595 35.74 -23.80 38.07
C TYR A 595 34.86 -22.55 38.10
N LYS A 596 33.90 -22.52 39.04
CA LYS A 596 33.15 -21.32 39.41
C LYS A 596 33.93 -20.56 40.49
N VAL A 597 33.81 -19.23 40.52
CA VAL A 597 34.42 -18.43 41.60
C VAL A 597 33.62 -18.69 42.88
N ALA A 598 34.30 -19.18 43.92
CA ALA A 598 33.70 -19.47 45.22
C ALA A 598 33.08 -18.20 45.82
N ILE A 599 31.93 -18.33 46.47
CA ILE A 599 31.30 -17.22 47.21
C ILE A 599 32.20 -16.89 48.41
N SER A 600 32.61 -15.63 48.53
CA SER A 600 33.42 -15.16 49.66
C SER A 600 32.69 -15.38 50.99
N ARG A 601 33.31 -16.11 51.93
CA ARG A 601 32.76 -16.33 53.27
C ARG A 601 33.24 -15.24 54.22
N VAL A 602 32.30 -14.63 54.94
CA VAL A 602 32.53 -13.46 55.81
C VAL A 602 33.48 -13.71 56.98
N ASP A 603 33.73 -14.98 57.34
CA ASP A 603 34.59 -15.42 58.43
C ASP A 603 36.04 -15.73 58.00
N ARG A 604 36.31 -15.79 56.69
CA ARG A 604 37.63 -16.14 56.14
C ARG A 604 38.39 -14.89 55.66
N PRO A 605 39.72 -14.83 55.83
CA PRO A 605 40.53 -13.76 55.27
C PRO A 605 40.67 -13.90 53.74
N ILE A 606 40.95 -12.80 53.05
CA ILE A 606 41.24 -12.79 51.61
C ILE A 606 42.63 -13.39 51.36
N ILE A 607 42.74 -14.32 50.42
CA ILE A 607 44.02 -14.90 50.03
C ILE A 607 44.63 -14.13 48.86
N ILE A 608 45.82 -13.57 49.10
CA ILE A 608 46.58 -12.80 48.12
C ILE A 608 47.79 -13.62 47.68
N CYS A 609 47.88 -13.87 46.37
CA CYS A 609 49.12 -14.31 45.76
C CYS A 609 50.01 -13.09 45.47
N LYS A 610 51.15 -13.01 46.14
CA LYS A 610 52.11 -11.90 46.05
C LYS A 610 53.05 -12.04 44.86
N ALA A 611 53.46 -13.27 44.57
CA ALA A 611 54.34 -13.58 43.44
C ALA A 611 54.16 -15.03 43.01
N VAL A 612 54.30 -15.26 41.70
CA VAL A 612 54.49 -16.57 41.10
C VAL A 612 55.76 -16.50 40.26
N THR A 613 56.71 -17.37 40.54
CA THR A 613 58.01 -17.44 39.83
C THR A 613 58.14 -18.81 39.19
N VAL A 614 58.56 -18.86 37.93
CA VAL A 614 58.72 -20.10 37.16
C VAL A 614 60.20 -20.39 36.98
N ASP A 615 60.62 -21.61 37.30
CA ASP A 615 61.92 -22.19 36.95
C ASP A 615 61.67 -23.37 36.00
N ILE A 616 61.88 -23.12 34.71
CA ILE A 616 61.60 -24.09 33.64
C ILE A 616 62.59 -25.25 33.65
N GLU A 617 63.86 -25.00 33.97
CA GLU A 617 64.89 -26.04 34.02
C GLU A 617 64.55 -27.08 35.08
N SER A 618 64.02 -26.64 36.23
CA SER A 618 63.61 -27.53 37.33
C SER A 618 62.12 -27.89 37.33
N ARG A 619 61.35 -27.43 36.34
CA ARG A 619 59.88 -27.62 36.21
C ARG A 619 59.12 -27.17 37.45
N ARG A 620 59.64 -26.17 38.16
CA ARG A 620 59.16 -25.75 39.47
C ARG A 620 58.51 -24.39 39.37
N ILE A 621 57.30 -24.28 39.91
CA ILE A 621 56.63 -23.00 40.11
C ILE A 621 56.64 -22.70 41.60
N THR A 622 57.24 -21.57 41.99
CA THR A 622 57.26 -21.09 43.36
C THR A 622 56.20 -19.99 43.54
N ILE A 623 55.36 -20.14 44.56
CA ILE A 623 54.17 -19.33 44.82
C ILE A 623 54.32 -18.71 46.21
N LYS A 624 54.14 -17.39 46.30
CA LYS A 624 54.09 -16.66 47.58
C LYS A 624 52.67 -16.22 47.88
N LEU A 625 52.13 -16.65 49.03
CA LEU A 625 50.78 -16.36 49.49
C LEU A 625 50.80 -15.59 50.81
N MET A 626 49.78 -14.77 51.04
CA MET A 626 49.52 -14.08 52.31
C MET A 626 48.01 -13.91 52.49
N ALA A 627 47.52 -14.06 53.72
CA ALA A 627 46.13 -13.80 54.06
C ALA A 627 45.97 -12.33 54.48
N LEU A 628 44.86 -11.69 54.09
CA LEU A 628 44.53 -10.32 54.45
C LEU A 628 43.14 -10.27 55.07
N LYS A 629 43.05 -9.76 56.30
CA LYS A 629 41.77 -9.50 56.97
C LYS A 629 41.18 -8.18 56.50
N GLU A 630 39.90 -8.21 56.22
CA GLU A 630 39.05 -7.03 55.98
C GLU A 630 38.48 -6.49 57.30
N ASN A 631 38.33 -7.34 58.32
CA ASN A 631 37.89 -6.96 59.66
C ASN A 631 38.51 -7.85 60.75
N GLU A 632 38.41 -7.43 62.01
CA GLU A 632 39.02 -8.15 63.15
C GLU A 632 38.40 -9.53 63.42
N TYR A 633 37.17 -9.80 62.96
CA TYR A 633 36.42 -11.04 63.23
C TYR A 633 36.78 -12.21 62.30
N GLN A 634 37.50 -11.96 61.20
CA GLN A 634 37.99 -13.02 60.31
C GLN A 634 39.10 -13.84 60.97
N ALA A 635 39.27 -15.10 60.57
CA ALA A 635 40.37 -15.94 61.03
C ALA A 635 41.74 -15.40 60.59
N ASP A 636 42.78 -15.65 61.38
CA ASP A 636 44.16 -15.24 61.07
C ASP A 636 44.89 -16.22 60.12
N THR A 637 44.28 -17.38 59.87
CA THR A 637 44.79 -18.42 58.98
C THR A 637 43.68 -19.01 58.11
N CYS A 638 44.04 -19.51 56.94
CA CYS A 638 43.15 -20.19 56.01
C CYS A 638 43.89 -21.31 55.27
N ASN A 639 43.32 -22.51 55.26
CA ASN A 639 43.86 -23.64 54.52
C ASN A 639 43.45 -23.57 53.05
N VAL A 640 44.42 -23.59 52.14
CA VAL A 640 44.20 -23.45 50.70
C VAL A 640 44.91 -24.58 49.96
N ARG A 641 44.17 -25.26 49.10
CA ARG A 641 44.67 -26.22 48.11
C ARG A 641 45.14 -25.51 46.85
N LEU A 642 46.36 -25.82 46.45
CA LEU A 642 47.03 -25.30 45.26
C LEU A 642 47.24 -26.40 44.22
N PHE A 643 46.97 -26.12 42.94
CA PHE A 643 47.37 -26.98 41.83
C PHE A 643 47.39 -26.19 40.51
N MET A 644 48.05 -26.75 39.50
CA MET A 644 48.19 -26.16 38.17
C MET A 644 47.32 -26.87 37.13
N LEU A 645 46.78 -26.09 36.20
CA LEU A 645 46.06 -26.54 35.00
C LEU A 645 46.73 -26.02 33.72
N ASP A 646 46.63 -26.77 32.62
CA ASP A 646 46.98 -26.27 31.29
C ASP A 646 45.82 -25.51 30.61
N ALA A 647 46.03 -25.04 29.37
CA ALA A 647 45.03 -24.31 28.58
C ALA A 647 43.76 -25.13 28.29
N ASP A 648 43.89 -26.46 28.29
CA ASP A 648 42.77 -27.41 28.13
C ASP A 648 42.11 -27.78 29.48
N ASN A 649 42.48 -27.11 30.57
CA ASN A 649 42.07 -27.37 31.96
C ASN A 649 42.42 -28.76 32.51
N LYS A 650 43.46 -29.40 32.00
CA LYS A 650 43.96 -30.67 32.55
C LYS A 650 44.94 -30.38 33.67
N ARG A 651 44.83 -31.14 34.76
CA ARG A 651 45.72 -31.00 35.90
C ARG A 651 47.14 -31.38 35.51
N ILE A 652 48.07 -30.44 35.73
CA ILE A 652 49.49 -30.57 35.36
C ILE A 652 50.42 -30.50 36.57
N SER A 653 49.89 -30.51 37.79
CA SER A 653 50.67 -30.69 39.02
C SER A 653 49.90 -31.54 40.02
N ASP A 654 50.58 -32.03 41.05
CA ASP A 654 49.91 -32.54 42.24
C ASP A 654 49.20 -31.40 42.99
N SER A 655 48.24 -31.76 43.84
CA SER A 655 47.56 -30.83 44.73
C SER A 655 48.34 -30.69 46.04
N LEU A 656 48.48 -29.46 46.53
CA LEU A 656 49.19 -29.14 47.75
C LEU A 656 48.30 -28.30 48.67
N ASP A 657 47.99 -28.81 49.86
CA ASP A 657 47.23 -28.07 50.88
C ASP A 657 48.19 -27.26 51.75
N VAL A 658 47.89 -25.97 51.94
CA VAL A 658 48.79 -24.98 52.53
C VAL A 658 48.03 -24.07 53.49
N ASP A 659 48.51 -23.95 54.73
CA ASP A 659 48.00 -22.96 55.67
C ASP A 659 48.63 -21.59 55.38
N VAL A 660 47.80 -20.62 55.00
CA VAL A 660 48.21 -19.24 54.72
C VAL A 660 47.81 -18.35 55.89
N SER A 661 48.75 -17.59 56.45
CA SER A 661 48.51 -16.72 57.61
C SER A 661 48.57 -15.23 57.25
N THR A 662 48.08 -14.39 58.17
CA THR A 662 48.13 -12.93 58.08
C THR A 662 49.46 -12.34 58.54
N GLU A 663 50.24 -13.10 59.31
CA GLU A 663 51.48 -12.62 59.97
C GLU A 663 52.74 -12.83 59.12
N ILE A 664 52.79 -13.89 58.32
CA ILE A 664 53.97 -14.27 57.52
C ILE A 664 53.58 -14.62 56.10
N GLU A 665 54.46 -14.32 55.14
CA GLU A 665 54.31 -14.80 53.77
C GLU A 665 54.63 -16.30 53.71
N THR A 666 53.70 -17.09 53.18
CA THR A 666 53.88 -18.52 52.96
C THR A 666 54.40 -18.76 51.54
N GLU A 667 55.61 -19.31 51.42
CA GLU A 667 56.20 -19.72 50.14
C GLU A 667 56.05 -21.23 49.94
N GLN A 668 55.54 -21.63 48.77
CA GLN A 668 55.36 -23.03 48.39
C GLN A 668 55.79 -23.28 46.95
N SER A 669 56.06 -24.53 46.60
CA SER A 669 56.45 -24.88 45.24
C SER A 669 55.65 -26.07 44.71
N LEU A 670 55.19 -25.96 43.47
CA LEU A 670 54.56 -27.04 42.71
C LEU A 670 55.51 -27.52 41.61
N ILE A 671 55.46 -28.82 41.31
CA ILE A 671 56.22 -29.43 40.22
C ILE A 671 55.27 -29.72 39.07
N LEU A 672 55.62 -29.26 37.87
CA LEU A 672 54.84 -29.52 36.66
C LEU A 672 55.13 -30.92 36.12
N THR A 673 54.08 -31.73 35.95
CA THR A 673 54.15 -33.11 35.43
C THR A 673 54.06 -33.16 33.91
N ARG A 674 53.37 -32.20 33.27
CA ARG A 674 53.35 -31.98 31.81
C ARG A 674 53.14 -30.50 31.50
N TYR A 675 53.79 -29.96 30.48
CA TYR A 675 53.54 -28.60 29.96
C TYR A 675 54.18 -28.46 28.58
N LYS A 676 53.82 -27.41 27.83
CA LYS A 676 54.57 -26.95 26.66
C LYS A 676 55.22 -25.60 26.96
N GLU A 677 56.38 -25.35 26.37
CA GLU A 677 57.00 -24.01 26.32
C GLU A 677 56.08 -23.07 25.52
N ASP A 678 56.05 -21.79 25.89
CA ASP A 678 55.14 -20.76 25.33
C ASP A 678 53.63 -21.05 25.56
N GLU A 679 53.28 -21.74 26.64
CA GLU A 679 51.88 -22.03 27.02
C GLU A 679 51.47 -21.28 28.29
N THR A 680 50.31 -20.62 28.27
CA THR A 680 49.70 -20.07 29.48
C THR A 680 49.11 -21.20 30.31
N VAL A 681 49.58 -21.36 31.54
CA VAL A 681 49.04 -22.28 32.53
C VAL A 681 48.30 -21.52 33.64
N TYR A 682 47.47 -22.20 34.41
CA TYR A 682 46.63 -21.58 35.42
C TYR A 682 46.89 -22.17 36.79
N LEU A 683 47.26 -21.32 37.75
CA LEU A 683 47.31 -21.66 39.17
C LEU A 683 45.92 -21.53 39.78
N VAL A 684 45.42 -22.59 40.41
CA VAL A 684 44.12 -22.62 41.09
C VAL A 684 44.32 -22.64 42.60
N LEU A 685 43.60 -21.75 43.29
CA LEU A 685 43.48 -21.68 44.75
C LEU A 685 42.06 -22.10 45.13
N GLN A 686 41.95 -23.18 45.89
CA GLN A 686 40.68 -23.73 46.36
C GLN A 686 40.72 -23.91 47.88
N VAL A 687 39.60 -23.73 48.58
CA VAL A 687 39.52 -24.15 49.97
C VAL A 687 38.96 -25.58 50.01
N PRO A 688 39.59 -26.53 50.73
CA PRO A 688 39.14 -27.93 50.75
C PRO A 688 37.71 -28.16 51.25
N GLU A 689 37.13 -27.21 52.00
CA GLU A 689 35.74 -27.32 52.47
C GLU A 689 34.69 -26.71 51.51
N ASP A 690 35.11 -26.12 50.38
CA ASP A 690 34.23 -25.67 49.31
C ASP A 690 34.00 -26.81 48.30
N SER A 691 33.09 -26.63 47.33
CA SER A 691 32.83 -27.68 46.33
C SER A 691 34.06 -27.94 45.45
N ASP A 692 34.23 -29.16 44.97
CA ASP A 692 35.38 -29.56 44.14
C ASP A 692 35.50 -28.76 42.82
N ASP A 693 34.40 -28.14 42.37
CA ASP A 693 34.31 -27.25 41.20
C ASP A 693 34.33 -25.75 41.54
N GLU A 694 34.64 -25.38 42.79
CA GLU A 694 34.76 -24.00 43.25
C GLU A 694 36.22 -23.61 43.50
N ALA A 695 36.63 -22.47 42.96
CA ALA A 695 37.96 -21.89 43.20
C ALA A 695 37.81 -20.48 43.77
N ILE A 696 38.58 -20.16 44.80
CA ILE A 696 38.64 -18.80 45.35
C ILE A 696 39.39 -17.89 44.37
N ARG A 697 40.40 -18.42 43.68
CA ARG A 697 41.16 -17.66 42.69
C ARG A 697 41.77 -18.56 41.63
N ILE A 698 41.82 -18.04 40.41
CA ILE A 698 42.52 -18.65 39.27
C ILE A 698 43.46 -17.58 38.71
N ILE A 699 44.75 -17.90 38.60
CA ILE A 699 45.80 -16.95 38.22
C ILE A 699 46.50 -17.49 36.96
N PRO A 700 46.47 -16.76 35.83
CA PRO A 700 47.26 -17.13 34.66
C PRO A 700 48.74 -16.93 34.94
N VAL A 701 49.56 -17.86 34.48
CA VAL A 701 51.02 -17.88 34.59
C VAL A 701 51.56 -18.24 33.20
N GLU A 702 52.36 -17.37 32.62
CA GLU A 702 53.05 -17.64 31.36
C GLU A 702 54.32 -18.43 31.64
N LEU A 703 54.54 -19.50 30.88
CA LEU A 703 55.78 -20.28 30.91
C LEU A 703 56.69 -19.77 29.78
N ASP A 704 57.60 -18.85 30.13
CA ASP A 704 58.56 -18.18 29.22
C ASP A 704 59.88 -18.92 29.04
#